data_AF-A0A0J0V8J4-F1
#
_entry.id   AF-A0A0J0V8J4-F1
#
_cell.length_a   1.000
_cell.length_b   1.000
_cell.length_c   1.000
_cell.angle_alpha   90.00
_cell.angle_beta   90.00
_cell.angle_gamma   90.00
#
_symmetry.space_group_name_H-M   'P 1'
#
loop_
_entity.id
_entity.type
_entity.pdbx_description
1 polymer ?
#
loop_
_entity_poly.entity_id
_entity_poly.type
_entity_poly.pdbx_seq_one_letter_code
_entity_poly.pdbx_strand_id
1 'polypeptide(L)'
;MAIGRNDPCPCGSGKKYKKCCMNKQQEREIKRVRQRRFFDQKYELSQMVQRFLDESLSYDEREAVNRTFRRMIEQKDHREELKVFETLWRFFLHRYPNGLRGVEWFQQEKGRRLSPELKEMLDRWVRLVPRLVQFVDLHDEGGVAVDRLTGEKLLMPYCETLEVVRPWGGMFAFLEPFDGGYYVCGVSSIVDPKGVERAEENIRVLLTQTDWPYEKVAVEHFLDIVDAGYPPRADDVQEERTRWTYEYECQEAAEAMRKLASIGRAHIDHDDGEKVEGSWCTNVYHYVGVISPKPIHVFELGGSLSAHRSRLVLSTEEEGTAEQLVSLLQAFGYSPKERKRGTEAVLRRKGIENVSLHIDSDPDSPPWVATMAGLDVQMEKALHTPLEKWNGKTPHEMAREGRVQEVDEWLKEYEFHLFNMQERANLPVLIGVNPIRSRYGLPPSPFSSSHRLSDLWKMKWMGPERTETLLIRAEWEGMYFTDDALAFYNEVIVSGEKEAKEACWAVVLLVCEYMTGRTFSSWEDVGEEDWKQCIVDQIPSRWSSFSWEVVSRALDMLLEWADWLDRRYGTNHRTVIGAVLEEVRSELEHCFALLDEWRGENGKGDEELMAWQLARLFGLPISLSVGFSFFRVKRVEQGKAVLDWLAHNRTVTWDIPKRAEPHLLPGMYIVAATDRNGKLDDLARVYPPSFSPYVEPWLQALQEWPDKVEKERAAFQERLLASLSRLLRRP
;
A
#
# COMPACT_ATOMS: atom_id res chain seq x y z
N MET A 1 3.01 -24.06 28.16
CA MET A 1 1.89 -24.65 28.92
C MET A 1 0.66 -24.71 28.02
N ALA A 2 -0.03 -25.84 27.94
CA ALA A 2 -1.28 -25.96 27.18
C ALA A 2 -2.46 -25.45 28.03
N ILE A 3 -3.36 -24.67 27.43
CA ILE A 3 -4.52 -24.10 28.14
C ILE A 3 -5.51 -25.20 28.57
N GLY A 4 -5.95 -25.18 29.82
CA GLY A 4 -6.92 -26.12 30.37
C GLY A 4 -8.33 -25.87 29.82
N ARG A 5 -9.11 -26.92 29.56
CA ARG A 5 -10.48 -26.82 28.99
C ARG A 5 -11.43 -25.91 29.78
N ASN A 6 -11.22 -25.76 31.10
CA ASN A 6 -12.06 -24.94 31.96
C ASN A 6 -11.50 -23.53 32.20
N ASP A 7 -10.29 -23.23 31.73
CA ASP A 7 -9.62 -21.95 31.95
C ASP A 7 -10.35 -20.83 31.18
N PRO A 8 -10.21 -19.56 31.62
CA PRO A 8 -10.68 -18.41 30.85
C PRO A 8 -10.13 -18.45 29.42
N CYS A 9 -11.01 -18.25 28.44
CA CYS A 9 -10.64 -18.34 27.04
C CYS A 9 -9.67 -17.20 26.67
N PRO A 10 -8.57 -17.47 25.95
CA PRO A 10 -7.50 -16.51 25.71
C PRO A 10 -7.90 -15.42 24.71
N CYS A 11 -9.06 -15.54 24.06
CA CYS A 11 -9.64 -14.50 23.20
C CYS A 11 -10.34 -13.37 23.98
N GLY A 12 -10.21 -13.32 25.30
CA GLY A 12 -10.81 -12.25 26.12
C GLY A 12 -12.33 -12.34 26.31
N SER A 13 -13.01 -13.35 25.77
CA SER A 13 -14.48 -13.46 25.82
C SER A 13 -15.10 -13.64 27.23
N GLY A 14 -14.29 -13.83 28.27
CA GLY A 14 -14.75 -14.15 29.63
C GLY A 14 -15.37 -15.56 29.80
N LYS A 15 -15.54 -16.33 28.73
CA LYS A 15 -16.08 -17.70 28.74
C LYS A 15 -14.98 -18.73 29.01
N LYS A 16 -15.34 -19.93 29.48
CA LYS A 16 -14.41 -21.09 29.57
C LYS A 16 -13.93 -21.48 28.17
N TYR A 17 -12.66 -21.86 27.99
CA TYR A 17 -12.08 -22.27 26.69
C TYR A 17 -12.95 -23.31 25.95
N LYS A 18 -13.43 -24.34 26.67
CA LYS A 18 -14.34 -25.36 26.12
C LYS A 18 -15.70 -24.85 25.63
N LYS A 19 -16.15 -23.70 26.10
CA LYS A 19 -17.43 -23.07 25.72
C LYS A 19 -17.25 -21.93 24.71
N CYS A 20 -16.03 -21.70 24.25
CA CYS A 20 -15.70 -20.64 23.31
C CYS A 20 -14.80 -21.17 22.19
N CYS A 21 -13.49 -20.87 22.19
CA CYS A 21 -12.61 -21.19 21.06
C CYS A 21 -12.53 -22.69 20.75
N MET A 22 -12.64 -23.59 21.74
CA MET A 22 -12.64 -25.04 21.47
C MET A 22 -13.88 -25.48 20.67
N ASN A 23 -15.08 -24.98 21.02
CA ASN A 23 -16.29 -25.29 20.27
C ASN A 23 -16.22 -24.68 18.87
N LYS A 24 -15.74 -23.43 18.74
CA LYS A 24 -15.51 -22.80 17.44
C LYS A 24 -14.54 -23.61 16.58
N GLN A 25 -13.47 -24.16 17.18
CA GLN A 25 -12.53 -25.05 16.48
C GLN A 25 -13.21 -26.34 16.01
N GLN A 26 -14.01 -26.97 16.87
CA GLN A 26 -14.74 -28.19 16.51
C GLN A 26 -15.79 -27.95 15.42
N GLU A 27 -16.52 -26.84 15.46
CA GLU A 27 -17.44 -26.41 14.41
C GLU A 27 -16.71 -26.17 13.08
N ARG A 28 -15.56 -25.48 13.11
CA ARG A 28 -14.69 -25.27 11.94
C ARG A 28 -14.21 -26.60 11.36
N GLU A 29 -13.85 -27.58 12.20
CA GLU A 29 -13.41 -28.90 11.75
C GLU A 29 -14.53 -29.69 11.08
N ILE A 30 -15.73 -29.71 11.68
CA ILE A 30 -16.92 -30.35 11.09
C ILE A 30 -17.26 -29.71 9.75
N LYS A 31 -17.21 -28.38 9.67
CA LYS A 31 -17.45 -27.62 8.43
C LYS A 31 -16.43 -28.00 7.35
N ARG A 32 -15.15 -28.08 7.68
CA ARG A 32 -14.09 -28.52 6.76
C ARG A 32 -14.32 -29.94 6.22
N VAL A 33 -14.75 -30.88 7.07
CA VAL A 33 -15.07 -32.25 6.65
C VAL A 33 -16.26 -32.28 5.69
N ARG A 34 -17.32 -31.51 5.98
CA ARG A 34 -18.49 -31.38 5.10
C ARG A 34 -18.12 -30.77 3.75
N GLN A 35 -17.33 -29.69 3.76
CA GLN A 35 -16.83 -29.05 2.55
C GLN A 35 -16.01 -30.02 1.72
N ARG A 36 -15.04 -30.75 2.31
CA ARG A 36 -14.26 -31.75 1.58
C ARG A 36 -15.15 -32.79 0.92
N ARG A 37 -16.10 -33.36 1.67
CA ARG A 37 -17.04 -34.36 1.13
C ARG A 37 -17.89 -33.78 -0.02
N PHE A 38 -18.31 -32.52 0.10
CA PHE A 38 -19.04 -31.84 -0.97
C PHE A 38 -18.20 -31.71 -2.24
N PHE A 39 -16.92 -31.34 -2.14
CA PHE A 39 -16.02 -31.27 -3.31
C PHE A 39 -15.71 -32.65 -3.90
N ASP A 40 -15.50 -33.67 -3.07
CA ASP A 40 -15.32 -35.05 -3.53
C ASP A 40 -16.54 -35.52 -4.35
N GLN A 41 -17.75 -35.25 -3.85
CA GLN A 41 -19.01 -35.55 -4.55
C GLN A 41 -19.18 -34.73 -5.83
N LYS A 42 -18.78 -33.45 -5.81
CA LYS A 42 -18.81 -32.56 -6.98
C LYS A 42 -17.89 -33.05 -8.09
N TYR A 43 -16.69 -33.48 -7.73
CA TYR A 43 -15.73 -34.08 -8.64
C TYR A 43 -16.25 -35.41 -9.19
N GLU A 44 -16.76 -36.30 -8.32
CA GLU A 44 -17.37 -37.57 -8.72
C GLU A 44 -18.50 -37.34 -9.74
N LEU A 45 -19.44 -36.45 -9.44
CA LEU A 45 -20.56 -36.13 -10.32
C LEU A 45 -20.08 -35.56 -11.67
N SER A 46 -19.10 -34.66 -11.65
CA SER A 46 -18.49 -34.11 -12.87
C SER A 46 -17.93 -35.22 -13.77
N GLN A 47 -17.20 -36.17 -13.18
CA GLN A 47 -16.63 -37.32 -13.90
C GLN A 47 -17.71 -38.28 -14.43
N MET A 48 -18.83 -38.44 -13.70
CA MET A 48 -19.95 -39.24 -14.17
C MET A 48 -20.66 -38.60 -15.36
N VAL A 49 -20.92 -37.29 -15.32
CA VAL A 49 -21.50 -36.55 -16.44
C VAL A 49 -20.57 -36.58 -17.64
N GLN A 50 -19.26 -36.32 -17.45
CA GLN A 50 -18.26 -36.36 -18.52
C GLN A 50 -18.26 -37.72 -19.24
N ARG A 51 -18.10 -38.81 -18.47
CA ARG A 51 -18.10 -40.17 -19.01
C ARG A 51 -19.40 -40.50 -19.73
N PHE A 52 -20.54 -40.13 -19.15
CA PHE A 52 -21.83 -40.35 -19.80
C PHE A 52 -21.92 -39.65 -21.15
N LEU A 53 -21.49 -38.39 -21.26
CA LEU A 53 -21.50 -37.67 -22.53
C LEU A 53 -20.54 -38.31 -23.53
N ASP A 54 -19.37 -38.79 -23.08
CA ASP A 54 -18.40 -39.44 -23.95
C ASP A 54 -18.85 -40.82 -24.44
N GLU A 55 -19.65 -41.54 -23.65
CA GLU A 55 -20.25 -42.84 -24.00
C GLU A 55 -21.53 -42.72 -24.84
N SER A 56 -22.31 -41.66 -24.62
CA SER A 56 -23.62 -41.47 -25.27
C SER A 56 -23.53 -40.86 -26.66
N LEU A 57 -22.36 -40.36 -27.04
CA LEU A 57 -22.10 -39.73 -28.33
C LEU A 57 -21.14 -40.58 -29.16
N SER A 58 -21.42 -40.73 -30.44
CA SER A 58 -20.47 -41.28 -31.41
C SER A 58 -19.21 -40.40 -31.52
N TYR A 59 -18.16 -40.93 -32.17
CA TYR A 59 -16.95 -40.14 -32.44
C TYR A 59 -17.27 -38.87 -33.27
N ASP A 60 -18.06 -39.01 -34.32
CA ASP A 60 -18.40 -37.89 -35.22
C ASP A 60 -19.24 -36.82 -34.52
N GLU A 61 -20.17 -37.22 -33.64
CA GLU A 61 -20.94 -36.29 -32.82
C GLU A 61 -20.06 -35.53 -31.83
N ARG A 62 -19.14 -36.22 -31.15
CA ARG A 62 -18.18 -35.56 -30.24
C ARG A 62 -17.33 -34.53 -30.98
N GLU A 63 -16.81 -34.87 -32.15
CA GLU A 63 -16.07 -33.92 -32.96
C GLU A 63 -16.93 -32.79 -33.53
N ALA A 64 -18.22 -33.02 -33.78
CA ALA A 64 -19.14 -31.94 -34.13
C ALA A 64 -19.36 -30.96 -32.97
N VAL A 65 -19.50 -31.46 -31.74
CA VAL A 65 -19.62 -30.65 -30.51
C VAL A 65 -18.34 -29.84 -30.29
N ASN A 66 -17.17 -30.47 -30.34
CA ASN A 66 -15.88 -29.79 -30.16
C ASN A 66 -15.66 -28.70 -31.23
N ARG A 67 -15.96 -28.98 -32.50
CA ARG A 67 -15.88 -27.99 -33.59
C ARG A 67 -16.85 -26.83 -33.39
N THR A 68 -18.04 -27.10 -32.85
CA THR A 68 -19.03 -26.07 -32.55
C THR A 68 -18.49 -25.08 -31.52
N PHE A 69 -17.95 -25.59 -30.40
CA PHE A 69 -17.34 -24.74 -29.38
C PHE A 69 -16.16 -23.93 -29.93
N ARG A 70 -15.24 -24.58 -30.65
CA ARG A 70 -14.09 -23.89 -31.29
C ARG A 70 -14.54 -22.74 -32.20
N ARG A 71 -15.53 -22.97 -33.05
CA ARG A 71 -16.08 -21.95 -33.94
C ARG A 71 -16.72 -20.78 -33.17
N MET A 72 -17.38 -21.05 -32.04
CA MET A 72 -17.96 -20.00 -31.21
C MET A 72 -16.89 -19.08 -30.61
N ILE A 73 -15.80 -19.66 -30.09
CA ILE A 73 -14.71 -18.86 -29.51
C ILE A 73 -13.81 -18.21 -30.57
N GLU A 74 -13.71 -18.77 -31.78
CA GLU A 74 -12.92 -18.17 -32.88
C GLU A 74 -13.44 -16.78 -33.30
N GLN A 75 -14.72 -16.51 -33.07
CA GLN A 75 -15.38 -15.23 -33.35
C GLN A 75 -15.24 -14.23 -32.19
N LYS A 76 -14.51 -14.58 -31.13
CA LYS A 76 -14.34 -13.78 -29.91
C LYS A 76 -12.96 -13.17 -29.84
N ASP A 77 -12.86 -12.04 -29.16
CA ASP A 77 -11.60 -11.34 -29.00
C ASP A 77 -10.65 -12.11 -28.08
N HIS A 78 -11.19 -12.76 -27.04
CA HIS A 78 -10.44 -13.46 -25.99
C HIS A 78 -10.51 -14.99 -26.13
N ARG A 79 -10.41 -15.50 -27.37
CA ARG A 79 -10.57 -16.92 -27.67
C ARG A 79 -9.68 -17.86 -26.85
N GLU A 80 -8.48 -17.42 -26.45
CA GLU A 80 -7.54 -18.28 -25.71
C GLU A 80 -7.98 -18.42 -24.25
N GLU A 81 -8.40 -17.32 -23.65
CA GLU A 81 -8.97 -17.25 -22.31
C GLU A 81 -10.28 -18.04 -22.21
N LEU A 82 -11.10 -18.03 -23.27
CA LEU A 82 -12.37 -18.74 -23.31
C LEU A 82 -12.24 -20.28 -23.42
N LYS A 83 -11.08 -20.82 -23.82
CA LYS A 83 -10.89 -22.28 -23.97
C LYS A 83 -11.19 -23.07 -22.70
N VAL A 84 -10.90 -22.48 -21.53
CA VAL A 84 -11.11 -23.16 -20.23
C VAL A 84 -12.58 -23.51 -19.96
N PHE A 85 -13.52 -22.84 -20.64
CA PHE A 85 -14.96 -23.03 -20.44
C PHE A 85 -15.56 -24.20 -21.24
N GLU A 86 -14.77 -24.95 -22.04
CA GLU A 86 -15.28 -26.02 -22.91
C GLU A 86 -16.11 -27.08 -22.14
N THR A 87 -15.56 -27.61 -21.05
CA THR A 87 -16.25 -28.62 -20.22
C THR A 87 -17.52 -28.07 -19.59
N LEU A 88 -17.46 -26.85 -19.05
CA LEU A 88 -18.62 -26.18 -18.47
C LEU A 88 -19.70 -25.94 -19.54
N TRP A 89 -19.31 -25.54 -20.75
CA TRP A 89 -20.21 -25.34 -21.86
C TRP A 89 -20.90 -26.65 -22.26
N ARG A 90 -20.17 -27.75 -22.39
CA ARG A 90 -20.75 -29.08 -22.67
C ARG A 90 -21.78 -29.51 -21.61
N PHE A 91 -21.54 -29.19 -20.35
CA PHE A 91 -22.40 -29.62 -19.25
C PHE A 91 -23.66 -28.75 -19.12
N PHE A 92 -23.47 -27.44 -19.08
CA PHE A 92 -24.48 -26.49 -18.61
C PHE A 92 -25.10 -25.62 -19.70
N LEU A 93 -24.53 -25.58 -20.91
CA LEU A 93 -24.93 -24.63 -21.95
C LEU A 93 -25.32 -25.32 -23.26
N HIS A 94 -24.52 -26.28 -23.72
CA HIS A 94 -24.76 -26.96 -24.99
C HIS A 94 -26.03 -27.83 -24.95
N ARG A 95 -26.92 -27.63 -25.92
CA ARG A 95 -28.09 -28.49 -26.14
C ARG A 95 -27.76 -29.58 -27.15
N TYR A 96 -27.93 -30.82 -26.71
CA TYR A 96 -27.74 -32.02 -27.53
C TYR A 96 -28.94 -32.26 -28.46
N PRO A 97 -28.88 -33.22 -29.41
CA PRO A 97 -29.97 -33.47 -30.37
C PRO A 97 -31.34 -33.74 -29.75
N ASN A 98 -31.39 -34.17 -28.49
CA ASN A 98 -32.61 -34.36 -27.70
C ASN A 98 -33.17 -33.06 -27.09
N GLY A 99 -32.55 -31.90 -27.35
CA GLY A 99 -32.92 -30.58 -26.84
C GLY A 99 -32.47 -30.30 -25.40
N LEU A 100 -31.87 -31.27 -24.72
CA LEU A 100 -31.44 -31.17 -23.31
C LEU A 100 -29.99 -30.72 -23.20
N ARG A 101 -29.68 -29.99 -22.12
CA ARG A 101 -28.31 -29.72 -21.69
C ARG A 101 -27.65 -30.99 -21.17
N GLY A 102 -26.32 -31.04 -21.12
CA GLY A 102 -25.58 -32.22 -20.66
C GLY A 102 -26.02 -32.73 -19.28
N VAL A 103 -26.17 -31.83 -18.31
CA VAL A 103 -26.65 -32.18 -16.95
C VAL A 103 -28.11 -32.64 -16.92
N GLU A 104 -28.97 -32.06 -17.75
CA GLU A 104 -30.38 -32.45 -17.87
C GLU A 104 -30.51 -33.84 -18.49
N TRP A 105 -29.75 -34.10 -19.55
CA TRP A 105 -29.72 -35.40 -20.21
C TRP A 105 -29.21 -36.49 -19.26
N PHE A 106 -28.14 -36.21 -18.52
CA PHE A 106 -27.62 -37.12 -17.50
C PHE A 106 -28.65 -37.38 -16.38
N GLN A 107 -29.35 -36.35 -15.90
CA GLN A 107 -30.40 -36.49 -14.89
C GLN A 107 -31.53 -37.40 -15.36
N GLN A 108 -32.00 -37.22 -16.61
CA GLN A 108 -33.06 -38.02 -17.17
C GLN A 108 -32.68 -39.51 -17.28
N GLU A 109 -31.47 -39.81 -17.79
CA GLU A 109 -31.06 -41.18 -18.10
C GLU A 109 -30.45 -41.93 -16.90
N LYS A 110 -29.69 -41.23 -16.05
CA LYS A 110 -28.89 -41.83 -14.97
C LYS A 110 -29.29 -41.37 -13.58
N GLY A 111 -30.06 -40.29 -13.43
CA GLY A 111 -30.37 -39.66 -12.15
C GLY A 111 -31.05 -40.60 -11.12
N ARG A 112 -31.84 -41.59 -11.57
CA ARG A 112 -32.47 -42.59 -10.67
C ARG A 112 -31.49 -43.58 -10.03
N ARG A 113 -30.27 -43.70 -10.58
CA ARG A 113 -29.23 -44.64 -10.12
C ARG A 113 -28.20 -43.99 -9.19
N LEU A 114 -28.31 -42.68 -8.98
CA LEU A 114 -27.41 -41.92 -8.12
C LEU A 114 -27.74 -42.14 -6.64
N SER A 115 -26.74 -41.95 -5.77
CA SER A 115 -26.99 -41.80 -4.34
C SER A 115 -27.88 -40.58 -4.07
N PRO A 116 -28.60 -40.53 -2.95
CA PRO A 116 -29.43 -39.37 -2.59
C PRO A 116 -28.66 -38.05 -2.63
N GLU A 117 -27.41 -38.03 -2.16
CA GLU A 117 -26.58 -36.84 -2.11
C GLU A 117 -26.15 -36.36 -3.51
N LEU A 118 -25.75 -37.28 -4.40
CA LEU A 118 -25.37 -36.93 -5.77
C LEU A 118 -26.60 -36.52 -6.59
N LYS A 119 -27.76 -37.13 -6.33
CA LYS A 119 -29.01 -36.74 -6.96
C LYS A 119 -29.43 -35.33 -6.55
N GLU A 120 -29.36 -35.00 -5.26
CA GLU A 120 -29.68 -33.65 -4.77
C GLU A 120 -28.73 -32.60 -5.40
N MET A 121 -27.44 -32.91 -5.48
CA MET A 121 -26.46 -32.05 -6.15
C MET A 121 -26.78 -31.85 -7.64
N LEU A 122 -27.11 -32.93 -8.36
CA LEU A 122 -27.50 -32.86 -9.77
C LEU A 122 -28.81 -32.07 -9.97
N ASP A 123 -29.79 -32.23 -9.08
CA ASP A 123 -31.03 -31.48 -9.09
C ASP A 123 -30.77 -29.96 -8.90
N ARG A 124 -29.78 -29.58 -8.08
CA ARG A 124 -29.30 -28.20 -7.99
C ARG A 124 -28.65 -27.75 -9.30
N TRP A 125 -27.70 -28.53 -9.83
CA TRP A 125 -26.97 -28.20 -11.07
C TRP A 125 -27.89 -27.90 -12.25
N VAL A 126 -28.96 -28.69 -12.42
CA VAL A 126 -29.96 -28.47 -13.47
C VAL A 126 -30.68 -27.12 -13.33
N ARG A 127 -30.83 -26.60 -12.11
CA ARG A 127 -31.50 -25.33 -11.83
C ARG A 127 -30.56 -24.12 -11.79
N LEU A 128 -29.24 -24.33 -11.84
CA LEU A 128 -28.30 -23.22 -11.76
C LEU A 128 -28.40 -22.34 -13.01
N VAL A 129 -28.29 -21.04 -12.76
CA VAL A 129 -28.18 -19.98 -13.76
C VAL A 129 -26.90 -19.19 -13.44
N PRO A 130 -26.12 -18.77 -14.44
CA PRO A 130 -24.96 -17.92 -14.20
C PRO A 130 -25.33 -16.62 -13.49
N ARG A 131 -24.44 -16.12 -12.65
CA ARG A 131 -24.60 -14.85 -11.92
C ARG A 131 -23.36 -14.01 -12.14
N LEU A 132 -23.55 -12.70 -12.37
CA LEU A 132 -22.47 -11.72 -12.36
C LEU A 132 -22.27 -11.23 -10.93
N VAL A 133 -21.12 -11.52 -10.35
CA VAL A 133 -20.81 -11.18 -8.95
C VAL A 133 -19.51 -10.41 -8.85
N GLN A 134 -19.40 -9.52 -7.86
CA GLN A 134 -18.21 -8.73 -7.58
C GLN A 134 -17.86 -8.78 -6.10
N PHE A 135 -16.61 -9.05 -5.77
CA PHE A 135 -16.14 -9.00 -4.39
C PHE A 135 -16.16 -7.57 -3.85
N VAL A 136 -16.74 -7.40 -2.66
CA VAL A 136 -16.84 -6.10 -1.99
C VAL A 136 -16.29 -6.12 -0.56
N ASP A 137 -16.00 -7.31 -0.03
CA ASP A 137 -15.46 -7.49 1.32
C ASP A 137 -14.69 -8.81 1.46
N LEU A 138 -13.86 -8.91 2.50
CA LEU A 138 -13.19 -10.14 2.92
C LEU A 138 -13.91 -10.76 4.12
N HIS A 139 -13.89 -12.09 4.18
CA HIS A 139 -14.35 -12.85 5.32
C HIS A 139 -13.26 -13.86 5.73
N ASP A 140 -13.21 -14.25 7.01
CA ASP A 140 -12.24 -15.24 7.52
C ASP A 140 -12.21 -16.55 6.71
N GLU A 141 -13.34 -16.87 6.07
CA GLU A 141 -13.53 -18.11 5.31
C GLU A 141 -13.53 -17.92 3.79
N GLY A 142 -13.36 -16.70 3.25
CA GLY A 142 -13.45 -16.44 1.81
C GLY A 142 -13.68 -14.97 1.47
N GLY A 143 -14.50 -14.72 0.45
CA GLY A 143 -14.91 -13.38 0.05
C GLY A 143 -16.41 -13.16 0.21
N VAL A 144 -16.82 -11.91 0.40
CA VAL A 144 -18.23 -11.53 0.24
C VAL A 144 -18.37 -10.84 -1.10
N ALA A 145 -19.22 -11.40 -1.97
CA ALA A 145 -19.53 -10.85 -3.27
C ALA A 145 -20.96 -10.29 -3.29
N VAL A 146 -21.18 -9.28 -4.13
CA VAL A 146 -22.52 -8.77 -4.45
C VAL A 146 -22.87 -9.22 -5.85
N ASP A 147 -24.07 -9.78 -6.00
CA ASP A 147 -24.67 -9.99 -7.32
C ASP A 147 -25.03 -8.64 -7.93
N ARG A 148 -24.48 -8.36 -9.11
CA ARG A 148 -24.53 -7.04 -9.75
C ARG A 148 -25.91 -6.69 -10.31
N LEU A 149 -26.79 -7.67 -10.50
CA LEU A 149 -28.13 -7.44 -11.04
C LEU A 149 -29.19 -7.36 -9.94
N THR A 150 -29.02 -8.12 -8.86
CA THR A 150 -30.00 -8.25 -7.78
C THR A 150 -29.60 -7.50 -6.50
N GLY A 151 -28.31 -7.19 -6.32
CA GLY A 151 -27.78 -6.60 -5.09
C GLY A 151 -27.61 -7.60 -3.93
N GLU A 152 -27.92 -8.89 -4.14
CA GLU A 152 -27.78 -9.91 -3.10
C GLU A 152 -26.32 -10.08 -2.66
N LYS A 153 -26.07 -10.10 -1.34
CA LYS A 153 -24.76 -10.41 -0.77
C LYS A 153 -24.57 -11.93 -0.62
N LEU A 154 -23.49 -12.45 -1.16
CA LEU A 154 -23.16 -13.87 -1.22
C LEU A 154 -21.83 -14.12 -0.51
N LEU A 155 -21.83 -14.95 0.53
CA LEU A 155 -20.59 -15.48 1.09
C LEU A 155 -20.04 -16.55 0.13
N MET A 156 -18.82 -16.35 -0.35
CA MET A 156 -18.11 -17.27 -1.23
C MET A 156 -16.88 -17.82 -0.51
N PRO A 157 -16.96 -19.00 0.13
CA PRO A 157 -15.86 -19.56 0.89
C PRO A 157 -14.69 -20.00 0.01
N TYR A 158 -13.49 -20.01 0.57
CA TYR A 158 -12.31 -20.55 -0.08
C TYR A 158 -12.53 -22.02 -0.45
N CYS A 159 -12.12 -22.37 -1.66
CA CYS A 159 -12.21 -23.72 -2.20
C CYS A 159 -11.26 -23.90 -3.38
N GLU A 160 -11.27 -25.09 -3.99
CA GLU A 160 -10.45 -25.41 -5.17
C GLU A 160 -10.70 -24.46 -6.36
N THR A 161 -11.91 -23.92 -6.49
CA THR A 161 -12.27 -22.99 -7.57
C THR A 161 -12.21 -21.51 -7.16
N LEU A 162 -11.92 -21.22 -5.87
CA LEU A 162 -11.70 -19.88 -5.33
C LEU A 162 -10.64 -19.96 -4.22
N GLU A 163 -9.38 -20.11 -4.61
CA GLU A 163 -8.27 -20.19 -3.66
C GLU A 163 -7.89 -18.83 -3.05
N VAL A 164 -8.25 -17.75 -3.77
CA VAL A 164 -7.88 -16.39 -3.44
C VAL A 164 -8.98 -15.43 -3.87
N VAL A 165 -9.27 -14.45 -3.02
CA VAL A 165 -10.17 -13.33 -3.34
C VAL A 165 -9.34 -12.21 -3.93
N ARG A 166 -9.72 -11.73 -5.11
CA ARG A 166 -9.07 -10.58 -5.76
C ARG A 166 -9.85 -9.31 -5.40
N PRO A 167 -9.20 -8.26 -4.85
CA PRO A 167 -9.87 -7.04 -4.41
C PRO A 167 -10.75 -6.46 -5.51
N TRP A 168 -12.02 -6.21 -5.23
CA TRP A 168 -12.98 -5.58 -6.17
C TRP A 168 -13.24 -6.34 -7.49
N GLY A 169 -12.56 -7.46 -7.72
CA GLY A 169 -12.72 -8.28 -8.91
C GLY A 169 -14.07 -9.00 -8.92
N GLY A 170 -14.48 -9.45 -10.09
CA GLY A 170 -15.74 -10.18 -10.23
C GLY A 170 -15.69 -11.25 -11.29
N MET A 171 -16.75 -12.05 -11.37
CA MET A 171 -16.86 -13.17 -12.29
C MET A 171 -18.30 -13.35 -12.74
N PHE A 172 -18.47 -13.91 -13.95
CA PHE A 172 -19.74 -14.45 -14.42
C PHE A 172 -19.69 -15.98 -14.33
N ALA A 173 -20.40 -16.56 -13.36
CA ALA A 173 -20.22 -17.98 -13.01
C ALA A 173 -21.50 -18.64 -12.50
N PHE A 174 -21.58 -19.97 -12.63
CA PHE A 174 -22.59 -20.77 -11.95
C PHE A 174 -22.23 -20.92 -10.47
N LEU A 175 -23.10 -20.44 -9.58
CA LEU A 175 -22.87 -20.45 -8.13
C LEU A 175 -23.79 -21.45 -7.44
N GLU A 176 -23.22 -22.52 -6.89
CA GLU A 176 -23.94 -23.57 -6.18
C GLU A 176 -24.04 -23.27 -4.67
N PRO A 177 -25.25 -23.13 -4.10
CA PRO A 177 -25.42 -22.93 -2.66
C PRO A 177 -25.15 -24.23 -1.89
N PHE A 178 -24.33 -24.15 -0.83
CA PHE A 178 -24.07 -25.25 0.09
C PHE A 178 -23.61 -24.72 1.46
N ASP A 179 -24.18 -25.25 2.55
CA ASP A 179 -23.78 -24.98 3.95
C ASP A 179 -23.62 -23.48 4.29
N GLY A 180 -24.53 -22.64 3.76
CA GLY A 180 -24.54 -21.18 3.99
C GLY A 180 -23.54 -20.38 3.16
N GLY A 181 -22.86 -21.01 2.19
CA GLY A 181 -21.99 -20.34 1.21
C GLY A 181 -22.37 -20.66 -0.23
N TYR A 182 -21.73 -19.96 -1.16
CA TYR A 182 -21.87 -20.13 -2.60
C TYR A 182 -20.55 -20.53 -3.23
N TYR A 183 -20.54 -21.62 -3.98
CA TYR A 183 -19.34 -22.22 -4.56
C TYR A 183 -19.41 -22.22 -6.08
N VAL A 184 -18.32 -21.83 -6.75
CA VAL A 184 -18.23 -21.86 -8.21
C VAL A 184 -18.41 -23.31 -8.70
N CYS A 185 -19.31 -23.50 -9.65
CA CYS A 185 -19.56 -24.78 -10.33
C CYS A 185 -18.91 -24.78 -11.72
N GLY A 186 -17.91 -25.65 -11.90
CA GLY A 186 -17.08 -25.67 -13.10
C GLY A 186 -15.90 -24.71 -12.99
N VAL A 187 -15.74 -23.84 -13.97
CA VAL A 187 -14.64 -22.86 -14.06
C VAL A 187 -15.18 -21.43 -14.01
N SER A 188 -14.36 -20.50 -13.54
CA SER A 188 -14.64 -19.06 -13.62
C SER A 188 -13.36 -18.32 -13.98
N SER A 189 -13.52 -17.11 -14.54
CA SER A 189 -12.43 -16.16 -14.69
C SER A 189 -12.78 -14.90 -13.91
N ILE A 190 -11.84 -14.43 -13.10
CA ILE A 190 -11.99 -13.19 -12.34
C ILE A 190 -11.44 -12.05 -13.17
N VAL A 191 -12.30 -11.10 -13.51
CA VAL A 191 -11.97 -9.87 -14.23
C VAL A 191 -11.83 -8.69 -13.26
N ASP A 192 -11.18 -7.63 -13.72
CA ASP A 192 -11.04 -6.37 -12.99
C ASP A 192 -12.41 -5.67 -12.78
N PRO A 193 -12.49 -4.66 -11.91
CA PRO A 193 -13.74 -3.95 -11.64
C PRO A 193 -14.44 -3.38 -12.89
N LYS A 194 -13.69 -2.85 -13.86
CA LYS A 194 -14.28 -2.37 -15.12
C LYS A 194 -14.76 -3.53 -16.00
N GLY A 195 -14.12 -4.69 -15.92
CA GLY A 195 -14.59 -5.91 -16.56
C GLY A 195 -15.94 -6.35 -16.06
N VAL A 196 -16.19 -6.20 -14.75
CA VAL A 196 -17.51 -6.42 -14.18
C VAL A 196 -18.52 -5.44 -14.77
N GLU A 197 -18.19 -4.15 -14.84
CA GLU A 197 -19.07 -3.12 -15.43
C GLU A 197 -19.37 -3.39 -16.90
N ARG A 198 -18.37 -3.77 -17.70
CA ARG A 198 -18.55 -4.14 -19.12
C ARG A 198 -19.47 -5.35 -19.28
N ALA A 199 -19.29 -6.38 -18.45
CA ALA A 199 -20.16 -7.55 -18.46
C ALA A 199 -21.60 -7.20 -18.03
N GLU A 200 -21.76 -6.34 -17.02
CA GLU A 200 -23.07 -5.86 -16.55
C GLU A 200 -23.81 -5.09 -17.65
N GLU A 201 -23.12 -4.17 -18.33
CA GLU A 201 -23.68 -3.41 -19.44
C GLU A 201 -24.04 -4.31 -20.63
N ASN A 202 -23.17 -5.27 -20.97
CA ASN A 202 -23.45 -6.26 -22.02
C ASN A 202 -24.73 -7.05 -21.73
N ILE A 203 -24.92 -7.50 -20.48
CA ILE A 203 -26.15 -8.18 -20.05
C ILE A 203 -27.38 -7.27 -20.25
N ARG A 204 -27.31 -6.01 -19.83
CA ARG A 204 -28.42 -5.05 -19.96
C ARG A 204 -28.79 -4.79 -21.42
N VAL A 205 -27.79 -4.64 -22.28
CA VAL A 205 -27.98 -4.49 -23.73
C VAL A 205 -28.67 -5.74 -24.31
N LEU A 206 -28.18 -6.94 -23.99
CA LEU A 206 -28.76 -8.19 -24.48
C LEU A 206 -30.20 -8.41 -24.01
N LEU A 207 -30.50 -8.12 -22.74
CA LEU A 207 -31.87 -8.17 -22.21
C LEU A 207 -32.82 -7.27 -23.00
N THR A 208 -32.37 -6.05 -23.31
CA THR A 208 -33.17 -5.07 -24.06
C THR A 208 -33.34 -5.47 -25.53
N GLN A 209 -32.28 -5.99 -26.17
CA GLN A 209 -32.30 -6.36 -27.59
C GLN A 209 -33.10 -7.63 -27.88
N THR A 210 -33.07 -8.60 -26.96
CA THR A 210 -33.69 -9.92 -27.16
C THR A 210 -35.11 -10.02 -26.62
N ASP A 211 -35.47 -9.16 -25.65
CA ASP A 211 -36.69 -9.27 -24.85
C ASP A 211 -36.83 -10.66 -24.18
N TRP A 212 -35.70 -11.28 -23.86
CA TRP A 212 -35.64 -12.58 -23.20
C TRP A 212 -35.55 -12.42 -21.67
N PRO A 213 -36.06 -13.39 -20.90
CA PRO A 213 -35.80 -13.43 -19.47
C PRO A 213 -34.30 -13.64 -19.20
N TYR A 214 -33.82 -13.14 -18.06
CA TYR A 214 -32.41 -13.17 -17.68
C TYR A 214 -31.79 -14.57 -17.79
N GLU A 215 -32.49 -15.60 -17.33
CA GLU A 215 -31.99 -16.98 -17.33
C GLU A 215 -31.67 -17.45 -18.75
N LYS A 216 -32.46 -17.01 -19.74
CA LYS A 216 -32.24 -17.36 -21.13
C LYS A 216 -31.06 -16.56 -21.71
N VAL A 217 -30.96 -15.26 -21.42
CA VAL A 217 -29.82 -14.43 -21.86
C VAL A 217 -28.51 -14.96 -21.27
N ALA A 218 -28.48 -15.20 -19.96
CA ALA A 218 -27.30 -15.66 -19.24
C ALA A 218 -26.76 -17.00 -19.76
N VAL A 219 -27.65 -17.89 -20.24
CA VAL A 219 -27.27 -19.20 -20.79
C VAL A 219 -26.90 -19.10 -22.27
N GLU A 220 -27.74 -18.49 -23.10
CA GLU A 220 -27.53 -18.46 -24.56
C GLU A 220 -26.36 -17.53 -24.96
N HIS A 221 -26.09 -16.48 -24.17
CA HIS A 221 -25.02 -15.51 -24.40
C HIS A 221 -23.87 -15.62 -23.39
N PHE A 222 -23.71 -16.77 -22.73
CA PHE A 222 -22.71 -16.94 -21.67
C PHE A 222 -21.29 -16.52 -22.12
N LEU A 223 -20.83 -17.03 -23.27
CA LEU A 223 -19.49 -16.73 -23.76
C LEU A 223 -19.34 -15.26 -24.21
N ASP A 224 -20.42 -14.63 -24.67
CA ASP A 224 -20.42 -13.20 -25.04
C ASP A 224 -20.22 -12.32 -23.81
N ILE A 225 -20.91 -12.65 -22.72
CA ILE A 225 -20.82 -11.91 -21.45
C ILE A 225 -19.44 -12.07 -20.82
N VAL A 226 -18.88 -13.29 -20.84
CA VAL A 226 -17.51 -13.53 -20.35
C VAL A 226 -16.47 -12.81 -21.21
N ASP A 227 -16.60 -12.85 -22.54
CA ASP A 227 -15.71 -12.16 -23.48
C ASP A 227 -15.73 -10.64 -23.27
N ALA A 228 -16.92 -10.06 -23.06
CA ALA A 228 -17.08 -8.63 -22.77
C ALA A 228 -16.43 -8.19 -21.44
N GLY A 229 -16.29 -9.12 -20.48
CA GLY A 229 -15.63 -8.83 -19.21
C GLY A 229 -14.12 -8.63 -19.33
N TYR A 230 -13.47 -9.26 -20.31
CA TYR A 230 -12.05 -9.03 -20.53
C TYR A 230 -11.78 -7.61 -21.04
N PRO A 231 -10.63 -7.02 -20.70
CA PRO A 231 -10.25 -5.73 -21.27
C PRO A 231 -10.13 -5.89 -22.79
N PRO A 232 -10.55 -4.89 -23.59
CA PRO A 232 -10.32 -4.92 -25.02
C PRO A 232 -8.85 -5.23 -25.29
N ARG A 233 -8.57 -6.06 -26.31
CA ARG A 233 -7.19 -6.20 -26.76
C ARG A 233 -6.68 -4.80 -27.07
N ALA A 234 -5.61 -4.40 -26.37
CA ALA A 234 -4.91 -3.19 -26.72
C ALA A 234 -4.58 -3.34 -28.21
N ASP A 235 -5.08 -2.42 -29.04
CA ASP A 235 -4.61 -2.37 -30.41
C ASP A 235 -3.08 -2.31 -30.32
N ASP A 236 -2.35 -3.11 -31.10
CA ASP A 236 -0.89 -2.98 -31.24
C ASP A 236 -0.54 -1.67 -31.99
N VAL A 237 -1.29 -0.59 -31.70
CA VAL A 237 -1.02 0.77 -32.11
C VAL A 237 0.28 1.15 -31.45
N GLN A 238 1.31 1.18 -32.27
CA GLN A 238 2.58 1.72 -31.89
C GLN A 238 2.54 3.24 -32.05
N GLU A 239 3.14 3.93 -31.09
CA GLU A 239 3.50 5.32 -31.22
C GLU A 239 5.00 5.42 -31.47
N GLU A 240 5.38 6.32 -32.36
CA GLU A 240 6.78 6.64 -32.60
C GLU A 240 7.23 7.65 -31.54
N ARG A 241 8.23 7.28 -30.74
CA ARG A 241 8.94 8.18 -29.84
C ARG A 241 10.32 8.48 -30.39
N THR A 242 10.82 9.67 -30.11
CA THR A 242 12.19 10.03 -30.46
C THR A 242 13.12 9.68 -29.30
N ARG A 243 14.20 8.95 -29.60
CA ARG A 243 15.34 8.83 -28.70
C ARG A 243 16.43 9.76 -29.19
N TRP A 244 16.91 10.62 -28.30
CA TRP A 244 18.01 11.52 -28.57
C TRP A 244 19.31 10.97 -28.02
N THR A 245 20.38 11.08 -28.80
CA THR A 245 21.76 10.80 -28.37
C THR A 245 22.59 12.06 -28.49
N TYR A 246 23.14 12.51 -27.37
CA TYR A 246 24.00 13.68 -27.26
C TYR A 246 25.42 13.24 -26.95
N GLU A 247 26.39 13.80 -27.67
CA GLU A 247 27.81 13.62 -27.42
C GLU A 247 28.42 14.96 -27.04
N TYR A 248 29.01 15.03 -25.85
CA TYR A 248 29.68 16.21 -25.33
C TYR A 248 31.18 15.98 -25.21
N GLU A 249 31.95 17.03 -25.48
CA GLU A 249 33.32 17.16 -25.04
C GLU A 249 33.32 17.72 -23.61
N CYS A 250 33.81 16.95 -22.65
CA CYS A 250 33.89 17.33 -21.23
C CYS A 250 35.25 16.91 -20.69
N GLN A 251 36.02 17.85 -20.15
CA GLN A 251 37.26 17.51 -19.44
C GLN A 251 36.93 16.65 -18.22
N GLU A 252 37.75 15.62 -17.97
CA GLU A 252 37.57 14.68 -16.85
C GLU A 252 36.15 14.06 -16.81
N ALA A 253 35.62 13.62 -17.97
CA ALA A 253 34.24 13.14 -18.08
C ALA A 253 33.90 12.01 -17.09
N ALA A 254 34.86 11.12 -16.79
CA ALA A 254 34.70 10.08 -15.79
C ALA A 254 34.43 10.65 -14.38
N GLU A 255 35.20 11.66 -13.97
CA GLU A 255 35.02 12.32 -12.68
C GLU A 255 33.72 13.13 -12.63
N ALA A 256 33.36 13.77 -13.75
CA ALA A 256 32.08 14.45 -13.88
C ALA A 256 30.90 13.49 -13.67
N MET A 257 30.97 12.27 -14.21
CA MET A 257 29.97 11.23 -14.00
C MET A 257 29.93 10.73 -12.56
N ARG A 258 31.08 10.59 -11.88
CA ARG A 258 31.14 10.27 -10.43
C ARG A 258 30.50 11.35 -9.57
N LYS A 259 30.70 12.63 -9.90
CA LYS A 259 30.03 13.74 -9.21
C LYS A 259 28.51 13.71 -9.41
N LEU A 260 28.03 13.42 -10.62
CA LEU A 260 26.60 13.18 -10.85
C LEU A 260 26.08 12.00 -10.01
N ALA A 261 26.84 10.91 -9.90
CA ALA A 261 26.46 9.77 -9.07
C ALA A 261 26.40 10.11 -7.57
N SER A 262 27.32 10.96 -7.08
CA SER A 262 27.36 11.39 -5.68
C SER A 262 26.10 12.15 -5.22
N ILE A 263 25.34 12.72 -6.15
CA ILE A 263 24.06 13.40 -5.90
C ILE A 263 22.85 12.62 -6.43
N GLY A 264 23.03 11.34 -6.76
CA GLY A 264 21.95 10.47 -7.25
C GLY A 264 21.47 10.77 -8.68
N ARG A 265 22.23 11.52 -9.49
CA ARG A 265 21.89 11.84 -10.89
C ARG A 265 22.48 10.89 -11.93
N ALA A 266 23.36 10.00 -11.51
CA ALA A 266 23.82 8.88 -12.31
C ALA A 266 23.91 7.62 -11.44
N HIS A 267 23.57 6.48 -12.03
CA HIS A 267 23.90 5.17 -11.50
C HIS A 267 25.07 4.62 -12.31
N ILE A 268 26.13 4.15 -11.64
CA ILE A 268 27.33 3.63 -12.30
C ILE A 268 27.26 2.10 -12.29
N ASP A 269 27.15 1.51 -13.47
CA ASP A 269 27.15 0.05 -13.66
C ASP A 269 28.60 -0.50 -13.73
N HIS A 270 29.51 0.28 -14.32
CA HIS A 270 30.92 -0.10 -14.50
C HIS A 270 31.85 1.13 -14.45
N ASP A 271 32.98 1.01 -13.75
CA ASP A 271 34.03 2.03 -13.67
C ASP A 271 35.40 1.34 -13.65
N ASP A 272 36.20 1.53 -14.71
CA ASP A 272 37.58 1.03 -14.81
C ASP A 272 38.64 2.14 -14.60
N GLY A 273 38.21 3.33 -14.20
CA GLY A 273 39.03 4.52 -14.02
C GLY A 273 38.99 5.49 -15.22
N GLU A 274 39.12 4.99 -16.45
CA GLU A 274 39.10 5.80 -17.68
C GLU A 274 37.75 5.80 -18.40
N LYS A 275 37.02 4.70 -18.25
CA LYS A 275 35.70 4.44 -18.81
C LYS A 275 34.71 4.22 -17.67
N VAL A 276 33.65 5.01 -17.67
CA VAL A 276 32.53 4.90 -16.73
C VAL A 276 31.27 4.70 -17.56
N GLU A 277 30.53 3.63 -17.28
CA GLU A 277 29.27 3.31 -17.94
C GLU A 277 28.17 3.17 -16.90
N GLY A 278 26.98 3.63 -17.27
CA GLY A 278 25.89 3.75 -16.33
C GLY A 278 24.62 4.29 -16.96
N SER A 279 23.76 4.80 -16.11
CA SER A 279 22.45 5.33 -16.47
C SER A 279 22.21 6.70 -15.85
N TRP A 280 21.49 7.55 -16.58
CA TRP A 280 20.95 8.79 -16.04
C TRP A 280 19.78 8.48 -15.10
N CYS A 281 19.77 9.11 -13.93
CA CYS A 281 18.71 8.93 -12.94
C CYS A 281 17.76 10.14 -12.90
N THR A 282 16.51 9.92 -13.29
CA THR A 282 15.46 10.96 -13.29
C THR A 282 14.95 11.20 -11.87
N ASN A 283 14.70 10.13 -11.10
CA ASN A 283 14.29 10.19 -9.70
C ASN A 283 15.06 9.17 -8.85
N VAL A 284 15.29 9.50 -7.58
CA VAL A 284 15.86 8.59 -6.59
C VAL A 284 14.93 8.52 -5.39
N TYR A 285 14.59 7.31 -4.99
CA TYR A 285 13.77 7.04 -3.83
C TYR A 285 14.54 6.25 -2.78
N HIS A 286 14.30 6.54 -1.51
CA HIS A 286 14.83 5.82 -0.37
C HIS A 286 13.65 5.14 0.31
N TYR A 287 13.59 3.82 0.16
CA TYR A 287 12.59 2.97 0.80
C TYR A 287 13.12 2.50 2.15
N VAL A 288 12.42 2.85 3.22
CA VAL A 288 12.74 2.44 4.58
C VAL A 288 11.60 1.54 5.06
N GLY A 289 11.73 0.24 4.81
CA GLY A 289 10.74 -0.75 5.25
C GLY A 289 10.98 -1.17 6.69
N VAL A 290 9.93 -1.51 7.43
CA VAL A 290 10.06 -2.09 8.78
C VAL A 290 10.95 -3.34 8.80
N ILE A 291 10.95 -4.09 7.69
CA ILE A 291 11.63 -5.37 7.54
C ILE A 291 13.05 -5.19 6.97
N SER A 292 13.48 -3.95 6.67
CA SER A 292 14.82 -3.62 6.18
C SER A 292 15.47 -2.58 7.11
N PRO A 293 16.48 -2.95 7.90
CA PRO A 293 17.13 -2.01 8.82
C PRO A 293 17.93 -0.91 8.10
N LYS A 294 18.23 -1.09 6.80
CA LYS A 294 18.88 -0.08 5.95
C LYS A 294 17.94 0.40 4.85
N PRO A 295 18.02 1.68 4.46
CA PRO A 295 17.31 2.19 3.29
C PRO A 295 17.69 1.41 2.03
N ILE A 296 16.69 1.07 1.23
CA ILE A 296 16.85 0.53 -0.13
C ILE A 296 16.73 1.70 -1.09
N HIS A 297 17.70 1.86 -1.98
CA HIS A 297 17.68 2.94 -2.96
C HIS A 297 17.05 2.44 -4.25
N VAL A 298 16.03 3.15 -4.74
CA VAL A 298 15.37 2.86 -6.01
C VAL A 298 15.63 4.01 -6.96
N PHE A 299 16.37 3.75 -8.03
CA PHE A 299 16.73 4.72 -9.05
C PHE A 299 15.83 4.53 -10.26
N GLU A 300 15.11 5.58 -10.65
CA GLU A 300 14.38 5.61 -11.91
C GLU A 300 15.31 6.05 -13.05
N LEU A 301 15.47 5.19 -14.04
CA LEU A 301 16.45 5.37 -15.10
C LEU A 301 15.79 6.06 -16.31
N GLY A 302 16.28 7.25 -16.65
CA GLY A 302 15.77 8.07 -17.77
C GLY A 302 16.58 7.94 -19.07
N GLY A 303 17.67 7.17 -19.06
CA GLY A 303 18.54 7.01 -20.22
C GLY A 303 19.89 6.39 -19.87
N SER A 304 20.70 6.08 -20.88
CA SER A 304 22.08 5.64 -20.67
C SER A 304 23.03 6.83 -20.63
N LEU A 305 24.06 6.72 -19.79
CA LEU A 305 25.12 7.72 -19.63
C LEU A 305 26.47 7.00 -19.66
N SER A 306 27.41 7.47 -20.46
CA SER A 306 28.76 6.93 -20.46
C SER A 306 29.80 8.03 -20.64
N ALA A 307 30.93 7.85 -19.97
CA ALA A 307 32.10 8.69 -20.04
C ALA A 307 33.30 7.86 -20.45
N HIS A 308 34.07 8.35 -21.42
CA HIS A 308 35.36 7.76 -21.78
C HIS A 308 36.31 8.86 -22.23
N ARG A 309 37.44 9.01 -21.53
CA ARG A 309 38.39 10.11 -21.73
C ARG A 309 37.70 11.48 -21.58
N SER A 310 37.69 12.31 -22.62
CA SER A 310 37.03 13.62 -22.65
C SER A 310 35.65 13.61 -23.31
N ARG A 311 35.06 12.43 -23.50
CA ARG A 311 33.77 12.26 -24.17
C ARG A 311 32.73 11.79 -23.18
N LEU A 312 31.62 12.50 -23.13
CA LEU A 312 30.42 12.13 -22.39
C LEU A 312 29.27 11.88 -23.39
N VAL A 313 28.56 10.77 -23.25
CA VAL A 313 27.44 10.41 -24.13
C VAL A 313 26.20 10.15 -23.30
N LEU A 314 25.12 10.86 -23.61
CA LEU A 314 23.79 10.67 -23.04
C LEU A 314 22.85 10.13 -24.13
N SER A 315 22.07 9.10 -23.82
CA SER A 315 20.98 8.61 -24.68
C SER A 315 19.68 8.51 -23.90
N THR A 316 18.63 9.21 -24.34
CA THR A 316 17.38 9.36 -23.57
C THR A 316 16.17 9.54 -24.49
N GLU A 317 14.99 9.14 -24.01
CA GLU A 317 13.68 9.37 -24.63
C GLU A 317 12.92 10.53 -23.95
N GLU A 318 13.51 11.17 -22.94
CA GLU A 318 12.90 12.24 -22.15
C GLU A 318 13.44 13.61 -22.58
N GLU A 319 12.53 14.47 -23.04
CA GLU A 319 12.84 15.83 -23.47
C GLU A 319 13.35 16.67 -22.27
N GLY A 320 14.34 17.53 -22.49
CA GLY A 320 14.93 18.36 -21.43
C GLY A 320 16.03 17.69 -20.59
N THR A 321 16.17 16.35 -20.61
CA THR A 321 17.24 15.64 -19.87
C THR A 321 18.65 16.14 -20.22
N ALA A 322 18.89 16.47 -21.49
CA ALA A 322 20.17 17.01 -21.94
C ALA A 322 20.49 18.38 -21.33
N GLU A 323 19.49 19.26 -21.20
CA GLU A 323 19.64 20.58 -20.60
C GLU A 323 19.92 20.47 -19.10
N GLN A 324 19.24 19.54 -18.42
CA GLN A 324 19.49 19.25 -17.01
C GLN A 324 20.91 18.72 -16.79
N LEU A 325 21.37 17.78 -17.61
CA LEU A 325 22.73 17.26 -17.56
C LEU A 325 23.76 18.38 -17.71
N VAL A 326 23.61 19.23 -18.73
CA VAL A 326 24.54 20.34 -18.99
C VAL A 326 24.56 21.32 -17.83
N SER A 327 23.40 21.70 -17.29
CA SER A 327 23.28 22.65 -16.18
C SER A 327 23.95 22.12 -14.90
N LEU A 328 23.74 20.85 -14.58
CA LEU A 328 24.39 20.19 -13.43
C LEU A 328 25.90 20.09 -13.60
N LEU A 329 26.37 19.75 -14.79
CA LEU A 329 27.81 19.72 -15.07
C LEU A 329 28.44 21.11 -14.91
N GLN A 330 27.76 22.16 -15.35
CA GLN A 330 28.18 23.55 -15.14
C GLN A 330 28.20 23.92 -13.65
N ALA A 331 27.20 23.49 -12.88
CA ALA A 331 27.17 23.66 -11.43
C ALA A 331 28.38 23.00 -10.73
N PHE A 332 28.84 21.84 -11.23
CA PHE A 332 30.05 21.18 -10.77
C PHE A 332 31.37 21.79 -11.30
N GLY A 333 31.28 22.86 -12.08
CA GLY A 333 32.42 23.58 -12.65
C GLY A 333 32.92 23.04 -14.01
N TYR A 334 32.20 22.11 -14.64
CA TYR A 334 32.55 21.61 -15.97
C TYR A 334 31.94 22.49 -17.07
N SER A 335 32.56 22.49 -18.25
CA SER A 335 32.05 23.23 -19.42
C SER A 335 31.86 22.27 -20.60
N PRO A 336 30.81 21.43 -20.58
CA PRO A 336 30.56 20.47 -21.64
C PRO A 336 30.23 21.20 -22.96
N LYS A 337 30.84 20.78 -24.07
CA LYS A 337 30.54 21.30 -25.41
C LYS A 337 29.90 20.23 -26.27
N GLU A 338 28.69 20.48 -26.75
CA GLU A 338 28.01 19.55 -27.66
C GLU A 338 28.85 19.38 -28.95
N ARG A 339 29.19 18.14 -29.28
CA ARG A 339 29.91 17.78 -30.51
C ARG A 339 28.98 17.22 -31.57
N LYS A 340 28.05 16.37 -31.14
CA LYS A 340 27.15 15.64 -32.03
C LYS A 340 25.82 15.40 -31.35
N ARG A 341 24.76 15.50 -32.15
CA ARG A 341 23.39 15.11 -31.79
C ARG A 341 22.88 14.11 -32.82
N GLY A 342 22.21 13.07 -32.35
CA GLY A 342 21.53 12.08 -33.18
C GLY A 342 20.13 11.83 -32.65
N THR A 343 19.23 11.41 -33.53
CA THR A 343 17.88 10.98 -33.20
C THR A 343 17.60 9.64 -33.82
N GLU A 344 16.90 8.79 -33.08
CA GLU A 344 16.42 7.49 -33.53
C GLU A 344 14.92 7.40 -33.24
N ALA A 345 14.14 6.91 -34.22
CA ALA A 345 12.74 6.58 -34.03
C ALA A 345 12.62 5.25 -33.28
N VAL A 346 11.96 5.26 -32.12
CA VAL A 346 11.73 4.08 -31.30
C VAL A 346 10.23 3.84 -31.21
N LEU A 347 9.80 2.66 -31.63
CA LEU A 347 8.40 2.25 -31.58
C LEU A 347 8.06 1.81 -30.15
N ARG A 348 7.09 2.48 -29.54
CA ARG A 348 6.51 2.14 -28.23
C ARG A 348 5.06 1.74 -28.40
N ARG A 349 4.53 0.93 -27.48
CA ARG A 349 3.09 0.68 -27.44
C ARG A 349 2.39 1.93 -26.92
N LYS A 350 1.38 2.39 -27.64
CA LYS A 350 0.60 3.55 -27.24
C LYS A 350 -0.07 3.30 -25.88
N GLY A 351 -0.01 4.30 -25.00
CA GLY A 351 -0.61 4.22 -23.66
C GLY A 351 0.13 3.34 -22.66
N ILE A 352 1.30 2.78 -23.00
CA ILE A 352 2.16 2.04 -22.07
C ILE A 352 3.40 2.87 -21.76
N GLU A 353 3.56 3.26 -20.51
CA GLU A 353 4.78 3.88 -20.00
C GLU A 353 5.76 2.79 -19.54
N ASN A 354 6.95 2.74 -20.14
CA ASN A 354 8.01 1.83 -19.69
C ASN A 354 8.85 2.53 -18.63
N VAL A 355 8.73 2.09 -17.39
CA VAL A 355 9.57 2.56 -16.29
C VAL A 355 10.70 1.57 -16.07
N SER A 356 11.94 2.05 -16.12
CA SER A 356 13.12 1.25 -15.80
C SER A 356 13.62 1.64 -14.41
N LEU A 357 13.77 0.66 -13.52
CA LEU A 357 14.22 0.86 -12.16
C LEU A 357 15.51 0.08 -11.93
N HIS A 358 16.52 0.72 -11.34
CA HIS A 358 17.62 0.03 -10.66
C HIS A 358 17.33 0.06 -9.15
N ILE A 359 17.52 -1.08 -8.48
CA ILE A 359 17.26 -1.19 -7.04
C ILE A 359 18.54 -1.66 -6.36
N ASP A 360 19.10 -0.78 -5.53
CA ASP A 360 20.25 -1.08 -4.69
C ASP A 360 19.74 -1.47 -3.30
N SER A 361 19.83 -2.76 -3.01
CA SER A 361 19.44 -3.36 -1.73
C SER A 361 20.64 -4.02 -1.07
N ASP A 362 20.69 -4.00 0.26
CA ASP A 362 21.71 -4.73 1.03
C ASP A 362 21.72 -6.22 0.61
N PRO A 363 22.89 -6.82 0.31
CA PRO A 363 22.99 -8.24 -0.07
C PRO A 363 22.35 -9.21 0.92
N ASP A 364 22.24 -8.84 2.19
CA ASP A 364 21.60 -9.64 3.25
C ASP A 364 20.07 -9.47 3.28
N SER A 365 19.52 -8.51 2.53
CA SER A 365 18.07 -8.31 2.43
C SER A 365 17.41 -9.41 1.59
N PRO A 366 16.25 -9.93 2.00
CA PRO A 366 15.51 -10.88 1.17
C PRO A 366 15.18 -10.29 -0.21
N PRO A 367 15.34 -11.02 -1.32
CA PRO A 367 15.14 -10.48 -2.68
C PRO A 367 13.76 -9.87 -2.92
N TRP A 368 12.72 -10.36 -2.24
CA TRP A 368 11.36 -9.83 -2.36
C TRP A 368 11.18 -8.42 -1.78
N VAL A 369 12.10 -7.95 -0.92
CA VAL A 369 12.04 -6.58 -0.37
C VAL A 369 12.34 -5.55 -1.45
N ALA A 370 13.28 -5.84 -2.37
CA ALA A 370 13.54 -5.00 -3.52
C ALA A 370 12.29 -4.88 -4.41
N THR A 371 11.59 -6.00 -4.66
CA THR A 371 10.31 -5.98 -5.39
C THR A 371 9.24 -5.15 -4.69
N MET A 372 9.15 -5.22 -3.36
CA MET A 372 8.24 -4.35 -2.59
C MET A 372 8.59 -2.87 -2.75
N ALA A 373 9.87 -2.51 -2.62
CA ALA A 373 10.32 -1.12 -2.80
C ALA A 373 9.95 -0.59 -4.20
N GLY A 374 10.15 -1.39 -5.24
CA GLY A 374 9.75 -1.05 -6.61
C GLY A 374 8.24 -0.84 -6.78
N LEU A 375 7.41 -1.69 -6.15
CA LEU A 375 5.95 -1.55 -6.20
C LEU A 375 5.44 -0.34 -5.42
N ASP A 376 6.01 -0.03 -4.25
CA ASP A 376 5.68 1.19 -3.49
C ASP A 376 5.99 2.46 -4.29
N VAL A 377 7.15 2.49 -4.96
CA VAL A 377 7.53 3.60 -5.86
C VAL A 377 6.53 3.72 -7.01
N GLN A 378 6.15 2.62 -7.65
CA GLN A 378 5.16 2.64 -8.73
C GLN A 378 3.78 3.10 -8.26
N MET A 379 3.38 2.71 -7.05
CA MET A 379 2.12 3.11 -6.45
C MET A 379 2.07 4.60 -6.16
N GLU A 380 3.11 5.17 -5.55
CA GLU A 380 3.19 6.61 -5.33
C GLU A 380 3.29 7.38 -6.65
N LYS A 381 4.14 6.93 -7.59
CA LYS A 381 4.27 7.52 -8.93
C LYS A 381 2.93 7.61 -9.65
N ALA A 382 2.11 6.55 -9.59
CA ALA A 382 0.81 6.52 -10.24
C ALA A 382 -0.14 7.64 -9.77
N LEU A 383 0.06 8.20 -8.57
CA LEU A 383 -0.71 9.33 -8.06
C LEU A 383 -0.29 10.68 -8.65
N HIS A 384 0.89 10.75 -9.28
CA HIS A 384 1.43 11.95 -9.92
C HIS A 384 1.43 11.84 -11.46
N THR A 385 1.04 10.70 -12.03
CA THR A 385 0.96 10.51 -13.47
C THR A 385 -0.36 11.05 -14.02
N PRO A 386 -0.34 12.01 -14.97
CA PRO A 386 -1.51 12.45 -15.73
C PRO A 386 -2.21 11.30 -16.45
N LEU A 387 -3.53 11.18 -16.32
CA LEU A 387 -4.31 10.15 -17.00
C LEU A 387 -5.11 10.74 -18.17
N GLU A 388 -5.02 10.12 -19.35
CA GLU A 388 -5.73 10.55 -20.57
C GLU A 388 -7.24 10.60 -20.34
N LYS A 389 -7.81 9.61 -19.63
CA LYS A 389 -9.24 9.56 -19.26
C LYS A 389 -9.71 10.76 -18.43
N TRP A 390 -8.78 11.50 -17.83
CA TRP A 390 -9.04 12.69 -17.04
C TRP A 390 -8.48 13.95 -17.70
N ASN A 391 -8.33 13.94 -19.03
CA ASN A 391 -7.80 15.06 -19.82
C ASN A 391 -6.43 15.53 -19.34
N GLY A 392 -5.56 14.60 -18.95
CA GLY A 392 -4.21 14.91 -18.46
C GLY A 392 -4.15 15.37 -17.00
N LYS A 393 -5.19 15.11 -16.20
CA LYS A 393 -5.15 15.35 -14.75
C LYS A 393 -4.67 14.10 -14.00
N THR A 394 -4.02 14.34 -12.87
CA THR A 394 -3.55 13.35 -11.90
C THR A 394 -4.65 12.97 -10.89
N PRO A 395 -4.52 11.84 -10.18
CA PRO A 395 -5.37 11.52 -9.03
C PRO A 395 -5.47 12.64 -7.98
N HIS A 396 -4.35 13.32 -7.68
CA HIS A 396 -4.34 14.44 -6.73
C HIS A 396 -5.18 15.62 -7.22
N GLU A 397 -5.06 16.01 -8.49
CA GLU A 397 -5.84 17.10 -9.07
C GLU A 397 -7.33 16.78 -9.10
N MET A 398 -7.70 15.55 -9.45
CA MET A 398 -9.08 15.10 -9.43
C MET A 398 -9.69 15.18 -8.02
N ALA A 399 -8.93 14.77 -6.99
CA ALA A 399 -9.37 14.89 -5.60
C ALA A 399 -9.54 16.36 -5.18
N ARG A 400 -8.61 17.25 -5.55
CA ARG A 400 -8.69 18.70 -5.26
C ARG A 400 -9.91 19.36 -5.91
N GLU A 401 -10.37 18.86 -7.04
CA GLU A 401 -11.61 19.31 -7.71
C GLU A 401 -12.89 18.72 -7.11
N GLY A 402 -12.80 17.98 -5.99
CA GLY A 402 -13.94 17.33 -5.34
C GLY A 402 -14.41 16.05 -6.02
N ARG A 403 -13.70 15.55 -7.05
CA ARG A 403 -14.04 14.34 -7.81
C ARG A 403 -13.49 13.07 -7.17
N VAL A 404 -13.59 12.99 -5.84
CA VAL A 404 -13.00 11.92 -5.01
C VAL A 404 -13.60 10.54 -5.32
N GLN A 405 -14.87 10.48 -5.77
CA GLN A 405 -15.49 9.22 -6.18
C GLN A 405 -14.78 8.57 -7.38
N GLU A 406 -14.34 9.37 -8.35
CA GLU A 406 -13.62 8.85 -9.52
C GLU A 406 -12.21 8.36 -9.13
N VAL A 407 -11.60 9.01 -8.14
CA VAL A 407 -10.34 8.55 -7.54
C VAL A 407 -10.56 7.22 -6.80
N ASP A 408 -11.68 7.05 -6.09
CA ASP A 408 -12.05 5.78 -5.44
C ASP A 408 -12.21 4.64 -6.44
N GLU A 409 -12.93 4.87 -7.54
CA GLU A 409 -13.12 3.89 -8.61
C GLU A 409 -11.78 3.50 -9.26
N TRP A 410 -10.92 4.49 -9.51
CA TRP A 410 -9.56 4.23 -10.01
C TRP A 410 -8.70 3.46 -9.01
N LEU A 411 -8.78 3.78 -7.70
CA LEU A 411 -8.03 3.07 -6.66
C LEU A 411 -8.49 1.61 -6.51
N LYS A 412 -9.77 1.31 -6.72
CA LYS A 412 -10.30 -0.07 -6.71
C LYS A 412 -9.72 -0.90 -7.87
N GLU A 413 -9.67 -0.30 -9.06
CA GLU A 413 -9.02 -0.90 -10.24
C GLU A 413 -7.51 -1.09 -9.97
N TYR A 414 -6.84 -0.07 -9.44
CA TYR A 414 -5.42 -0.13 -9.09
C TYR A 414 -5.13 -1.24 -8.06
N GLU A 415 -5.93 -1.35 -6.99
CA GLU A 415 -5.77 -2.37 -5.94
C GLU A 415 -5.91 -3.80 -6.51
N PHE A 416 -6.83 -4.02 -7.45
CA PHE A 416 -6.95 -5.30 -8.16
C PHE A 416 -5.67 -5.64 -8.94
N HIS A 417 -5.12 -4.69 -9.69
CA HIS A 417 -3.90 -4.91 -10.48
C HIS A 417 -2.67 -5.09 -9.59
N LEU A 418 -2.51 -4.24 -8.57
CA LEU A 418 -1.46 -4.35 -7.57
C LEU A 418 -1.50 -5.72 -6.88
N PHE A 419 -2.68 -6.20 -6.47
CA PHE A 419 -2.82 -7.53 -5.90
C PHE A 419 -2.31 -8.63 -6.84
N ASN A 420 -2.72 -8.60 -8.12
CA ASN A 420 -2.29 -9.60 -9.09
C ASN A 420 -0.78 -9.55 -9.38
N MET A 421 -0.17 -8.36 -9.40
CA MET A 421 1.28 -8.21 -9.55
C MET A 421 2.02 -8.83 -8.37
N GLN A 422 1.57 -8.54 -7.14
CA GLN A 422 2.17 -9.06 -5.92
C GLN A 422 1.99 -10.58 -5.77
N GLU A 423 0.84 -11.12 -6.20
CA GLU A 423 0.58 -12.56 -6.23
C GLU A 423 1.51 -13.27 -7.23
N ARG A 424 1.70 -12.71 -8.43
CA ARG A 424 2.64 -13.25 -9.43
C ARG A 424 4.08 -13.18 -8.96
N ALA A 425 4.46 -12.09 -8.28
CA ALA A 425 5.76 -11.94 -7.64
C ALA A 425 5.92 -12.79 -6.37
N ASN A 426 4.83 -13.42 -5.90
CA ASN A 426 4.79 -14.33 -4.76
C ASN A 426 5.35 -13.68 -3.47
N LEU A 427 4.94 -12.44 -3.23
CA LEU A 427 5.39 -11.68 -2.07
C LEU A 427 4.80 -12.26 -0.76
N PRO A 428 5.61 -12.42 0.31
CA PRO A 428 5.12 -12.92 1.60
C PRO A 428 4.27 -11.87 2.35
N VAL A 429 4.42 -10.60 1.98
CA VAL A 429 3.72 -9.45 2.56
C VAL A 429 3.17 -8.60 1.42
N LEU A 430 1.91 -8.21 1.51
CA LEU A 430 1.25 -7.38 0.50
C LEU A 430 1.26 -5.92 0.95
N ILE A 431 1.66 -5.05 0.04
CA ILE A 431 1.44 -3.61 0.07
C ILE A 431 -0.05 -3.37 -0.19
N GLY A 432 -0.59 -2.39 0.53
CA GLY A 432 -1.99 -2.06 0.54
C GLY A 432 -2.25 -0.60 0.20
N VAL A 433 -3.44 -0.29 -0.31
CA VAL A 433 -3.81 1.06 -0.76
C VAL A 433 -4.40 1.95 0.35
N ASN A 434 -4.68 1.41 1.55
CA ASN A 434 -5.32 2.17 2.63
C ASN A 434 -4.54 3.42 3.09
N PRO A 435 -3.19 3.41 3.15
CA PRO A 435 -2.45 4.64 3.41
C PRO A 435 -2.79 5.75 2.41
N ILE A 436 -2.98 5.43 1.14
CA ILE A 436 -3.37 6.39 0.09
C ILE A 436 -4.84 6.79 0.23
N ARG A 437 -5.74 5.83 0.43
CA ARG A 437 -7.20 6.09 0.60
C ARG A 437 -7.45 7.12 1.71
N SER A 438 -6.72 7.01 2.82
CA SER A 438 -6.84 7.94 3.94
C SER A 438 -6.51 9.40 3.57
N ARG A 439 -5.57 9.62 2.62
CA ARG A 439 -5.20 10.97 2.15
C ARG A 439 -6.35 11.69 1.44
N TYR A 440 -7.29 10.93 0.88
CA TYR A 440 -8.46 11.46 0.17
C TYR A 440 -9.74 11.38 1.02
N GLY A 441 -9.64 11.06 2.32
CA GLY A 441 -10.81 10.87 3.19
C GLY A 441 -11.70 9.67 2.80
N LEU A 442 -11.17 8.73 2.02
CA LEU A 442 -11.91 7.55 1.58
C LEU A 442 -11.97 6.50 2.70
N PRO A 443 -13.06 5.73 2.80
CA PRO A 443 -13.14 4.61 3.73
C PRO A 443 -12.06 3.57 3.40
N PRO A 444 -11.48 2.89 4.41
CA PRO A 444 -10.47 1.86 4.16
C PRO A 444 -11.04 0.73 3.30
N SER A 445 -10.24 0.26 2.35
CA SER A 445 -10.49 -0.97 1.62
C SER A 445 -10.50 -2.16 2.59
N PRO A 446 -11.50 -3.06 2.48
CA PRO A 446 -11.54 -4.28 3.28
C PRO A 446 -10.48 -5.31 2.89
N PHE A 447 -9.82 -5.12 1.74
CA PHE A 447 -8.84 -6.06 1.20
C PHE A 447 -7.40 -5.78 1.65
N SER A 448 -7.15 -4.56 2.16
CA SER A 448 -5.82 -4.05 2.52
C SER A 448 -5.68 -3.85 4.03
N SER A 449 -4.46 -4.01 4.58
CA SER A 449 -4.17 -3.54 5.94
C SER A 449 -4.21 -2.01 6.00
N SER A 450 -4.51 -1.45 7.17
CA SER A 450 -4.53 0.01 7.37
C SER A 450 -3.15 0.61 7.65
N HIS A 451 -2.17 -0.23 8.02
CA HIS A 451 -0.86 0.24 8.45
C HIS A 451 0.11 0.39 7.29
N ARG A 452 0.89 1.46 7.35
CA ARG A 452 2.06 1.69 6.52
C ARG A 452 3.21 0.80 7.02
N LEU A 453 3.78 -0.01 6.13
CA LEU A 453 4.87 -0.95 6.43
C LEU A 453 6.25 -0.39 6.06
N SER A 454 6.27 0.82 5.50
CA SER A 454 7.42 1.43 4.85
C SER A 454 7.28 2.94 4.78
N ASP A 455 8.39 3.66 4.93
CA ASP A 455 8.48 5.05 4.51
C ASP A 455 9.13 5.14 3.15
N LEU A 456 8.52 5.92 2.27
CA LEU A 456 9.08 6.23 0.96
C LEU A 456 9.50 7.68 0.92
N TRP A 457 10.79 7.89 0.75
CA TRP A 457 11.37 9.22 0.61
C TRP A 457 11.86 9.41 -0.83
N LYS A 458 11.77 10.64 -1.33
CA LYS A 458 12.21 11.03 -2.67
C LYS A 458 13.27 12.12 -2.56
N MET A 459 14.39 11.90 -3.24
CA MET A 459 15.43 12.91 -3.36
C MET A 459 14.98 14.00 -4.33
N LYS A 460 14.84 15.22 -3.81
CA LYS A 460 14.60 16.43 -4.58
C LYS A 460 15.89 17.19 -4.77
N TRP A 461 16.05 17.69 -5.97
CA TRP A 461 17.17 18.54 -6.33
C TRP A 461 16.73 19.99 -6.36
N MET A 462 17.58 20.86 -5.82
CA MET A 462 17.19 22.23 -5.47
C MET A 462 17.32 23.24 -6.63
N GLY A 463 17.81 22.84 -7.81
CA GLY A 463 17.68 23.63 -9.05
C GLY A 463 18.86 23.55 -10.02
N PRO A 464 18.68 24.01 -11.28
CA PRO A 464 19.56 23.80 -12.45
C PRO A 464 21.05 24.01 -12.24
N GLU A 465 21.40 25.00 -11.43
CA GLU A 465 22.77 25.44 -11.23
C GLU A 465 23.34 25.03 -9.87
N ARG A 466 22.69 24.08 -9.18
CA ARG A 466 23.01 23.67 -7.81
C ARG A 466 23.26 22.18 -7.72
N THR A 467 23.99 21.78 -6.68
CA THR A 467 24.31 20.36 -6.43
C THR A 467 23.64 19.85 -5.16
N GLU A 468 23.05 20.74 -4.37
CA GLU A 468 22.31 20.41 -3.17
C GLU A 468 21.04 19.59 -3.46
N THR A 469 20.81 18.61 -2.59
CA THR A 469 19.63 17.76 -2.60
C THR A 469 18.93 17.80 -1.24
N LEU A 470 17.64 17.50 -1.25
CA LEU A 470 16.77 17.43 -0.09
C LEU A 470 15.95 16.15 -0.17
N LEU A 471 15.85 15.42 0.94
CA LEU A 471 15.07 14.18 0.98
C LEU A 471 13.68 14.45 1.56
N ILE A 472 12.64 14.50 0.73
CA ILE A 472 11.26 14.69 1.20
C ILE A 472 10.48 13.38 1.21
N ARG A 473 9.40 13.26 2.00
CA ARG A 473 8.51 12.10 1.83
C ARG A 473 7.83 12.19 0.47
N ALA A 474 7.79 11.07 -0.25
CA ALA A 474 7.25 11.05 -1.60
C ALA A 474 5.78 11.52 -1.64
N GLU A 475 5.02 11.22 -0.57
CA GLU A 475 3.63 11.63 -0.40
C GLU A 475 3.37 13.13 -0.27
N TRP A 476 4.41 13.92 -0.01
CA TRP A 476 4.27 15.38 0.05
C TRP A 476 4.20 15.97 -1.35
N GLU A 477 4.70 15.27 -2.37
CA GLU A 477 4.72 15.77 -3.73
C GLU A 477 3.30 16.14 -4.20
N GLY A 478 3.14 17.33 -4.78
CA GLY A 478 1.82 17.80 -5.25
C GLY A 478 0.81 18.17 -4.15
N MET A 479 1.20 18.20 -2.88
CA MET A 479 0.40 18.80 -1.79
C MET A 479 0.59 20.33 -1.77
N TYR A 480 -0.43 21.08 -1.34
CA TYR A 480 -0.45 22.54 -1.43
C TYR A 480 0.71 23.22 -0.66
N PHE A 481 1.13 22.64 0.47
CA PHE A 481 2.17 23.19 1.34
C PHE A 481 3.60 22.88 0.87
N THR A 482 3.78 21.86 0.03
CA THR A 482 5.11 21.32 -0.30
C THR A 482 5.91 22.25 -1.18
N ASP A 483 5.26 22.87 -2.18
CA ASP A 483 5.94 23.80 -3.09
C ASP A 483 6.43 25.04 -2.34
N ASP A 484 5.66 25.53 -1.38
CA ASP A 484 6.06 26.62 -0.50
C ASP A 484 7.24 26.22 0.40
N ALA A 485 7.19 25.03 1.01
CA ALA A 485 8.24 24.54 1.88
C ALA A 485 9.58 24.40 1.13
N LEU A 486 9.52 23.89 -0.11
CA LEU A 486 10.68 23.80 -0.99
C LEU A 486 11.17 25.16 -1.46
N ALA A 487 10.27 26.12 -1.74
CA ALA A 487 10.64 27.48 -2.14
C ALA A 487 11.38 28.22 -1.02
N PHE A 488 10.88 28.16 0.21
CA PHE A 488 11.55 28.76 1.37
C PHE A 488 12.90 28.10 1.66
N TYR A 489 12.96 26.75 1.66
CA TYR A 489 14.22 26.04 1.83
C TYR A 489 15.24 26.45 0.74
N ASN A 490 14.77 26.65 -0.50
CA ASN A 490 15.59 27.15 -1.59
C ASN A 490 16.17 28.55 -1.36
N GLU A 491 15.40 29.46 -0.76
CA GLU A 491 15.87 30.80 -0.38
C GLU A 491 16.91 30.71 0.74
N VAL A 492 16.67 29.89 1.77
CA VAL A 492 17.61 29.71 2.89
C VAL A 492 18.91 29.05 2.43
N ILE A 493 18.90 28.10 1.49
CA ILE A 493 20.14 27.49 0.97
C ILE A 493 21.08 28.53 0.35
N VAL A 494 20.54 29.58 -0.29
CA VAL A 494 21.33 30.62 -0.98
C VAL A 494 22.10 31.48 0.00
N SER A 495 21.44 31.93 1.05
CA SER A 495 21.95 32.96 1.95
C SER A 495 22.39 32.42 3.32
N GLY A 496 22.00 31.19 3.64
CA GLY A 496 22.15 30.60 4.95
C GLY A 496 23.43 29.79 5.12
N GLU A 497 24.02 29.91 6.31
CA GLU A 497 25.07 29.01 6.80
C GLU A 497 24.50 27.62 7.09
N LYS A 498 25.37 26.64 7.36
CA LYS A 498 24.99 25.23 7.53
C LYS A 498 23.89 25.06 8.58
N GLU A 499 24.02 25.76 9.70
CA GLU A 499 23.11 25.74 10.84
C GLU A 499 21.71 26.25 10.48
N ALA A 500 21.62 27.27 9.61
CA ALA A 500 20.35 27.79 9.12
C ALA A 500 19.67 26.78 8.18
N LYS A 501 20.44 26.08 7.34
CA LYS A 501 19.92 25.01 6.47
C LYS A 501 19.37 23.84 7.29
N GLU A 502 20.09 23.41 8.34
CA GLU A 502 19.63 22.36 9.27
C GLU A 502 18.33 22.77 9.99
N ALA A 503 18.25 23.99 10.50
CA ALA A 503 17.06 24.52 11.16
C ALA A 503 15.87 24.63 10.18
N CYS A 504 16.10 25.13 8.97
CA CYS A 504 15.08 25.22 7.93
C CYS A 504 14.56 23.84 7.52
N TRP A 505 15.46 22.86 7.41
CA TRP A 505 15.05 21.49 7.12
C TRP A 505 14.16 20.90 8.22
N ALA A 506 14.50 21.12 9.48
CA ALA A 506 13.67 20.70 10.61
C ALA A 506 12.27 21.32 10.54
N VAL A 507 12.17 22.61 10.21
CA VAL A 507 10.88 23.31 10.02
C VAL A 507 10.08 22.71 8.87
N VAL A 508 10.71 22.45 7.71
CA VAL A 508 10.06 21.79 6.56
C VAL A 508 9.51 20.43 6.98
N LEU A 509 10.28 19.60 7.68
CA LEU A 509 9.83 18.30 8.18
C LEU A 509 8.62 18.46 9.12
N LEU A 510 8.71 19.32 10.13
CA LEU A 510 7.65 19.54 11.11
C LEU A 510 6.34 19.96 10.45
N VAL A 511 6.41 20.97 9.59
CA VAL A 511 5.24 21.54 8.92
C VAL A 511 4.64 20.51 7.96
N CYS A 512 5.43 19.93 7.06
CA CYS A 512 4.92 18.96 6.09
C CYS A 512 4.35 17.71 6.77
N GLU A 513 4.98 17.20 7.82
CA GLU A 513 4.44 16.07 8.60
C GLU A 513 3.12 16.41 9.29
N TYR A 514 3.02 17.58 9.90
CA TYR A 514 1.80 18.01 10.59
C TYR A 514 0.63 18.21 9.60
N MET A 515 0.91 18.80 8.44
CA MET A 515 -0.11 19.04 7.41
C MET A 515 -0.57 17.75 6.73
N THR A 516 0.29 16.73 6.67
CA THR A 516 -0.04 15.45 6.04
C THR A 516 -1.23 14.78 6.75
N GLY A 517 -2.31 14.52 6.01
CA GLY A 517 -3.50 13.84 6.52
C GLY A 517 -4.51 14.76 7.24
N ARG A 518 -4.29 16.08 7.24
CA ARG A 518 -5.26 17.08 7.71
C ARG A 518 -6.16 17.54 6.56
N THR A 519 -7.31 18.13 6.91
CA THR A 519 -8.31 18.62 5.94
C THR A 519 -8.03 20.03 5.40
N PHE A 520 -6.82 20.55 5.63
CA PHE A 520 -6.43 21.89 5.17
C PHE A 520 -6.25 21.90 3.65
N SER A 521 -6.70 22.98 3.03
CA SER A 521 -6.62 23.22 1.59
C SER A 521 -5.82 24.47 1.24
N SER A 522 -5.66 25.38 2.19
CA SER A 522 -4.77 26.55 2.11
C SER A 522 -4.17 26.88 3.48
N TRP A 523 -3.23 27.83 3.50
CA TRP A 523 -2.67 28.37 4.73
C TRP A 523 -3.71 29.12 5.58
N GLU A 524 -4.78 29.65 4.98
CA GLU A 524 -5.85 30.35 5.71
C GLU A 524 -6.69 29.42 6.60
N ASP A 525 -6.67 28.12 6.30
CA ASP A 525 -7.34 27.10 7.10
C ASP A 525 -6.61 26.79 8.43
N VAL A 526 -5.34 27.22 8.56
CA VAL A 526 -4.47 26.87 9.69
C VAL A 526 -4.58 27.93 10.80
N GLY A 527 -5.25 27.57 11.89
CA GLY A 527 -5.50 28.46 13.03
C GLY A 527 -4.46 28.39 14.14
N GLU A 528 -4.71 29.16 15.21
CA GLU A 528 -3.88 29.18 16.42
C GLU A 528 -3.79 27.83 17.11
N GLU A 529 -4.91 27.13 17.24
CA GLU A 529 -4.97 25.81 17.88
C GLU A 529 -4.19 24.76 17.07
N ASP A 530 -4.18 24.88 15.74
CA ASP A 530 -3.43 23.98 14.86
C ASP A 530 -1.92 24.20 15.02
N TRP A 531 -1.47 25.46 15.05
CA TRP A 531 -0.08 25.80 15.33
C TRP A 531 0.34 25.38 16.74
N LYS A 532 -0.51 25.58 17.74
CA LYS A 532 -0.27 25.13 19.11
C LYS A 532 -0.11 23.61 19.16
N GLN A 533 -1.03 22.85 18.57
CA GLN A 533 -0.93 21.40 18.49
C GLN A 533 0.34 20.97 17.74
N CYS A 534 0.64 21.56 16.58
CA CYS A 534 1.85 21.27 15.82
C CYS A 534 3.11 21.40 16.68
N ILE A 535 3.24 22.50 17.43
CA ILE A 535 4.40 22.79 18.28
C ILE A 535 4.45 21.87 19.50
N VAL A 536 3.36 21.69 20.24
CA VAL A 536 3.41 20.97 21.54
C VAL A 536 3.29 19.45 21.43
N ASP A 537 2.80 18.92 20.30
CA ASP A 537 2.71 17.48 20.03
C ASP A 537 3.88 16.99 19.16
N GLN A 538 4.11 17.60 17.99
CA GLN A 538 5.07 17.05 17.03
C GLN A 538 6.52 17.31 17.43
N ILE A 539 6.85 18.46 18.02
CA ILE A 539 8.25 18.73 18.41
C ILE A 539 8.75 17.71 19.45
N PRO A 540 8.07 17.48 20.60
CA PRO A 540 8.49 16.43 21.53
C PRO A 540 8.48 15.03 20.94
N SER A 541 7.59 14.76 19.97
CA SER A 541 7.46 13.44 19.35
C SER A 541 8.52 13.12 18.30
N ARG A 542 8.95 14.13 17.54
CA ARG A 542 9.78 13.99 16.33
C ARG A 542 11.20 14.44 16.54
N TRP A 543 11.39 15.44 17.39
CA TRP A 543 12.70 16.05 17.62
C TRP A 543 13.29 15.61 18.94
N SER A 544 12.70 14.63 19.64
CA SER A 544 13.23 14.11 20.91
C SER A 544 14.74 13.87 20.83
N SER A 545 15.25 13.36 19.70
CA SER A 545 16.67 13.10 19.38
C SER A 545 17.58 14.33 19.30
N PHE A 546 17.05 15.54 19.09
CA PHE A 546 17.83 16.77 18.92
C PHE A 546 18.19 17.43 20.24
N SER A 547 19.32 18.16 20.26
CA SER A 547 19.65 19.03 21.39
C SER A 547 18.74 20.27 21.41
N TRP A 548 18.54 20.86 22.59
CA TRP A 548 17.79 22.10 22.72
C TRP A 548 18.32 23.23 21.82
N GLU A 549 19.63 23.30 21.60
CA GLU A 549 20.25 24.30 20.73
C GLU A 549 19.78 24.19 19.27
N VAL A 550 19.59 22.97 18.77
CA VAL A 550 19.03 22.72 17.43
C VAL A 550 17.55 23.08 17.40
N VAL A 551 16.80 22.65 18.41
CA VAL A 551 15.35 22.92 18.52
C VAL A 551 15.08 24.42 18.60
N SER A 552 15.79 25.14 19.46
CA SER A 552 15.64 26.59 19.65
C SER A 552 15.89 27.36 18.35
N ARG A 553 16.94 27.00 17.59
CA ARG A 553 17.19 27.56 16.26
C ARG A 553 16.06 27.26 15.27
N ALA A 554 15.50 26.04 15.30
CA ALA A 554 14.36 25.68 14.46
C ALA A 554 13.09 26.45 14.83
N LEU A 555 12.88 26.77 16.12
CA LEU A 555 11.76 27.62 16.55
C LEU A 555 11.90 29.06 16.03
N ASP A 556 13.12 29.60 15.96
CA ASP A 556 13.36 30.92 15.37
C ASP A 556 13.14 30.89 13.85
N MET A 557 13.63 29.84 13.18
CA MET A 557 13.39 29.61 11.76
C MET A 557 11.89 29.41 11.43
N LEU A 558 11.11 28.82 12.34
CA LEU A 558 9.66 28.69 12.19
C LEU A 558 8.97 30.06 12.14
N LEU A 559 9.49 31.04 12.89
CA LEU A 559 9.01 32.42 12.83
C LEU A 559 9.39 33.08 11.49
N GLU A 560 10.59 32.83 10.97
CA GLU A 560 10.98 33.34 9.64
C GLU A 560 10.11 32.75 8.52
N TRP A 561 9.84 31.45 8.59
CA TRP A 561 8.89 30.77 7.70
C TRP A 561 7.48 31.38 7.78
N ALA A 562 6.99 31.62 8.99
CA ALA A 562 5.67 32.22 9.19
C ALA A 562 5.57 33.64 8.60
N ASP A 563 6.62 34.44 8.76
CA ASP A 563 6.70 35.77 8.15
C ASP A 563 6.77 35.69 6.62
N TRP A 564 7.50 34.71 6.09
CA TRP A 564 7.56 34.43 4.66
C TRP A 564 6.16 34.08 4.09
N LEU A 565 5.38 33.26 4.79
CA LEU A 565 3.99 32.97 4.43
C LEU A 565 3.10 34.21 4.49
N ASP A 566 3.20 35.00 5.56
CA ASP A 566 2.40 36.22 5.76
C ASP A 566 2.63 37.23 4.64
N ARG A 567 3.87 37.41 4.18
CA ARG A 567 4.19 38.29 3.03
C ARG A 567 3.58 37.79 1.72
N ARG A 568 3.45 36.48 1.53
CA ARG A 568 3.00 35.87 0.28
C ARG A 568 1.48 35.75 0.19
N TYR A 569 0.83 35.45 1.32
CA TYR A 569 -0.61 35.14 1.37
C TYR A 569 -1.42 36.18 2.15
N GLY A 570 -0.79 37.14 2.82
CA GLY A 570 -1.49 38.13 3.64
C GLY A 570 -2.12 37.54 4.91
N THR A 571 -1.62 36.39 5.36
CA THR A 571 -2.00 35.71 6.60
C THR A 571 -1.40 36.44 7.83
N ASN A 572 -1.65 35.89 9.03
CA ASN A 572 -1.12 36.42 10.30
C ASN A 572 -0.38 35.35 11.13
N HIS A 573 0.15 34.31 10.48
CA HIS A 573 0.80 33.17 11.10
C HIS A 573 1.99 33.58 11.96
N ARG A 574 2.75 34.61 11.58
CA ARG A 574 3.90 35.10 12.37
C ARG A 574 3.49 35.59 13.75
N THR A 575 2.33 36.26 13.81
CA THR A 575 1.78 36.78 15.07
C THR A 575 1.25 35.64 15.92
N VAL A 576 0.48 34.74 15.30
CA VAL A 576 -0.10 33.56 15.95
C VAL A 576 0.98 32.64 16.54
N ILE A 577 1.95 32.22 15.72
CA ILE A 577 3.06 31.37 16.17
C ILE A 577 3.89 32.11 17.22
N GLY A 578 4.10 33.42 17.08
CA GLY A 578 4.77 34.24 18.09
C GLY A 578 4.10 34.12 19.48
N ALA A 579 2.77 34.30 19.53
CA ALA A 579 2.00 34.17 20.77
C ALA A 579 2.07 32.76 21.36
N VAL A 580 1.98 31.72 20.51
CA VAL A 580 2.13 30.32 20.95
C VAL A 580 3.52 30.09 21.55
N LEU A 581 4.58 30.55 20.90
CA LEU A 581 5.95 30.36 21.36
C LEU A 581 6.25 31.13 22.66
N GLU A 582 5.63 32.30 22.88
CA GLU A 582 5.72 33.01 24.17
C GLU A 582 5.18 32.17 25.33
N GLU A 583 4.14 31.37 25.09
CA GLU A 583 3.55 30.48 26.09
C GLU A 583 4.39 29.21 26.30
N VAL A 584 4.82 28.54 25.22
CA VAL A 584 5.30 27.15 25.29
C VAL A 584 6.82 26.98 25.21
N ARG A 585 7.58 27.99 24.77
CA ARG A 585 9.03 27.83 24.53
C ARG A 585 9.79 27.43 25.79
N SER A 586 9.49 28.05 26.93
CA SER A 586 10.13 27.69 28.21
C SER A 586 9.77 26.27 28.64
N GLU A 587 8.52 25.84 28.43
CA GLU A 587 8.11 24.47 28.76
C GLU A 587 8.86 23.44 27.89
N LEU A 588 9.04 23.73 26.60
CA LEU A 588 9.83 22.89 25.70
C LEU A 588 11.30 22.82 26.12
N GLU A 589 11.92 23.94 26.49
CA GLU A 589 13.30 23.96 27.01
C GLU A 589 13.46 22.98 28.19
N HIS A 590 12.52 23.00 29.13
CA HIS A 590 12.48 22.07 30.24
C HIS A 590 12.30 20.62 29.79
N CYS A 591 11.45 20.34 28.78
CA CYS A 591 11.32 18.99 28.22
C CYS A 591 12.64 18.46 27.64
N PHE A 592 13.33 19.25 26.84
CA PHE A 592 14.60 18.84 26.21
C PHE A 592 15.73 18.72 27.21
N ALA A 593 15.81 19.61 28.20
CA ALA A 593 16.78 19.50 29.29
C ALA A 593 16.59 18.21 30.10
N LEU A 594 15.33 17.78 30.33
CA LEU A 594 15.06 16.50 30.97
C LEU A 594 15.51 15.31 30.12
N LEU A 595 15.29 15.35 28.80
CA LEU A 595 15.75 14.30 27.88
C LEU A 595 17.29 14.23 27.87
N ASP A 596 17.97 15.36 27.81
CA ASP A 596 19.45 15.43 27.80
C ASP A 596 20.05 14.88 29.11
N GLU A 597 19.45 15.17 30.27
CA GLU A 597 19.93 14.64 31.55
C GLU A 597 19.70 13.13 31.71
N TRP A 598 18.68 12.56 31.06
CA TRP A 598 18.30 11.14 31.22
C TRP A 598 18.79 10.22 30.12
N ARG A 599 19.22 10.75 28.98
CA ARG A 599 19.94 9.99 27.98
C ARG A 599 21.26 9.53 28.58
N GLY A 600 21.33 8.27 29.00
CA GLY A 600 22.62 7.62 29.24
C GLY A 600 23.51 7.74 27.99
N GLU A 601 24.82 7.47 28.13
CA GLU A 601 25.86 7.63 27.08
C GLU A 601 25.57 6.94 25.71
N ASN A 602 24.47 6.20 25.56
CA ASN A 602 24.12 5.41 24.36
C ASN A 602 22.76 5.73 23.69
N GLY A 603 21.92 6.65 24.19
CA GLY A 603 20.74 7.14 23.45
C GLY A 603 19.62 6.12 23.06
N LYS A 604 19.46 5.01 23.81
CA LYS A 604 18.63 3.86 23.40
C LYS A 604 17.10 4.00 23.54
N GLY A 605 16.59 4.96 24.30
CA GLY A 605 15.16 5.03 24.66
C GLY A 605 14.19 5.14 23.48
N ASP A 606 14.51 5.93 22.45
CA ASP A 606 13.69 6.06 21.24
C ASP A 606 13.78 4.82 20.33
N GLU A 607 14.98 4.25 20.19
CA GLU A 607 15.18 2.99 19.44
C GLU A 607 14.43 1.83 20.09
N GLU A 608 14.46 1.75 21.43
CA GLU A 608 13.74 0.74 22.20
C GLU A 608 12.22 0.96 22.16
N LEU A 609 11.74 2.21 22.18
CA LEU A 609 10.31 2.53 22.01
C LEU A 609 9.82 2.10 20.63
N MET A 610 10.59 2.39 19.58
CA MET A 610 10.26 1.98 18.22
C MET A 610 10.31 0.45 18.09
N ALA A 611 11.37 -0.20 18.58
CA ALA A 611 11.49 -1.65 18.59
C ALA A 611 10.35 -2.33 19.38
N TRP A 612 9.91 -1.74 20.50
CA TRP A 612 8.78 -2.21 21.29
C TRP A 612 7.46 -2.10 20.52
N GLN A 613 7.20 -0.97 19.85
CA GLN A 613 6.03 -0.77 19.00
C GLN A 613 6.01 -1.76 17.83
N LEU A 614 7.15 -1.97 17.17
CA LEU A 614 7.30 -2.90 16.05
C LEU A 614 7.18 -4.37 16.51
N ALA A 615 7.81 -4.76 17.61
CA ALA A 615 7.71 -6.12 18.15
C ALA A 615 6.27 -6.51 18.48
N ARG A 616 5.49 -5.55 18.99
CA ARG A 616 4.05 -5.71 19.23
C ARG A 616 3.28 -5.84 17.92
N LEU A 617 3.62 -5.02 16.91
CA LEU A 617 3.02 -5.04 15.57
C LEU A 617 3.24 -6.38 14.83
N PHE A 618 4.44 -6.94 14.90
CA PHE A 618 4.83 -8.14 14.15
C PHE A 618 4.85 -9.44 14.97
N GLY A 619 4.64 -9.37 16.29
CA GLY A 619 4.62 -10.53 17.18
C GLY A 619 5.97 -11.26 17.27
N LEU A 620 7.08 -10.53 17.14
CA LEU A 620 8.43 -11.07 17.26
C LEU A 620 8.70 -11.48 18.73
N PRO A 621 9.33 -12.64 18.98
CA PRO A 621 9.70 -13.08 20.32
C PRO A 621 10.88 -12.26 20.82
N ILE A 622 10.61 -11.04 21.30
CA ILE A 622 11.61 -10.26 22.03
C ILE A 622 11.47 -10.59 23.52
N SER A 623 12.60 -10.78 24.20
CA SER A 623 12.67 -10.80 25.65
C SER A 623 12.36 -9.40 26.21
N LEU A 624 11.08 -9.01 26.23
CA LEU A 624 10.65 -7.71 26.77
C LEU A 624 10.65 -7.78 28.31
N SER A 625 11.79 -7.47 28.91
CA SER A 625 11.88 -7.11 30.33
C SER A 625 11.41 -5.68 30.61
N VAL A 626 11.20 -4.86 29.58
CA VAL A 626 10.86 -3.43 29.67
C VAL A 626 9.49 -3.18 29.01
N GLY A 627 8.55 -2.59 29.75
CA GLY A 627 7.30 -2.08 29.20
C GLY A 627 7.33 -0.55 29.17
N PHE A 628 7.03 0.08 28.04
CA PHE A 628 6.85 1.53 28.02
C PHE A 628 5.53 1.93 28.68
N SER A 629 5.55 3.06 29.39
CA SER A 629 4.40 3.58 30.13
C SER A 629 4.33 5.10 30.05
N PHE A 630 3.13 5.61 30.28
CA PHE A 630 2.84 7.03 30.21
C PHE A 630 2.47 7.60 31.58
N PHE A 631 3.12 8.71 31.93
CA PHE A 631 3.05 9.33 33.24
C PHE A 631 2.70 10.80 33.11
N ARG A 632 2.02 11.35 34.12
CA ARG A 632 1.84 12.80 34.30
C ARG A 632 2.51 13.25 35.58
N VAL A 633 3.30 14.31 35.53
CA VAL A 633 3.89 14.91 36.72
C VAL A 633 2.81 15.62 37.52
N LYS A 634 2.54 15.16 38.73
CA LYS A 634 1.53 15.75 39.62
C LYS A 634 2.10 16.87 40.46
N ARG A 635 3.27 16.63 41.07
CA ARG A 635 4.04 17.60 41.83
C ARG A 635 5.48 17.12 42.01
N VAL A 636 6.37 18.07 42.30
CA VAL A 636 7.78 17.83 42.58
C VAL A 636 8.05 18.15 44.04
N GLU A 637 8.66 17.20 44.73
CA GLU A 637 9.14 17.30 46.11
C GLU A 637 10.67 17.17 46.08
N GLN A 638 11.34 17.58 47.16
CA GLN A 638 12.81 17.65 47.18
C GLN A 638 13.46 16.28 46.85
N GLY A 639 14.07 16.18 45.66
CA GLY A 639 14.66 14.95 45.13
C GLY A 639 13.67 13.85 44.68
N LYS A 640 12.35 14.12 44.61
CA LYS A 640 11.32 13.14 44.22
C LYS A 640 10.19 13.75 43.37
N ALA A 641 9.77 13.06 42.31
CA ALA A 641 8.57 13.38 41.56
C ALA A 641 7.41 12.50 42.00
N VAL A 642 6.22 13.07 42.16
CA VAL A 642 4.97 12.32 42.28
C VAL A 642 4.32 12.28 40.90
N LEU A 643 4.16 11.09 40.33
CA LEU A 643 3.67 10.88 38.98
C LEU A 643 2.34 10.10 38.99
N ASP A 644 1.36 10.54 38.20
CA ASP A 644 0.18 9.75 37.90
C ASP A 644 0.51 8.80 36.73
N TRP A 645 0.47 7.49 36.99
CA TRP A 645 0.64 6.45 35.97
C TRP A 645 -0.67 6.22 35.24
N LEU A 646 -0.79 6.80 34.06
CA LEU A 646 -2.05 6.93 33.33
C LEU A 646 -2.62 5.57 32.91
N ALA A 647 -1.77 4.64 32.47
CA ALA A 647 -2.19 3.30 32.05
C ALA A 647 -2.76 2.43 33.18
N HIS A 648 -2.38 2.70 34.44
CA HIS A 648 -2.78 1.88 35.59
C HIS A 648 -3.63 2.64 36.60
N ASN A 649 -3.98 3.89 36.29
CA ASN A 649 -4.78 4.79 37.12
C ASN A 649 -4.30 4.82 38.59
N ARG A 650 -2.99 4.91 38.81
CA ARG A 650 -2.37 4.95 40.14
C ARG A 650 -1.24 5.97 40.21
N THR A 651 -0.94 6.47 41.39
CA THR A 651 0.19 7.38 41.60
C THR A 651 1.44 6.61 42.03
N VAL A 652 2.59 6.97 41.46
CA VAL A 652 3.92 6.43 41.81
C VAL A 652 4.86 7.57 42.22
N THR A 653 5.93 7.23 42.92
CA THR A 653 6.98 8.18 43.28
C THR A 653 8.26 7.80 42.55
N TRP A 654 8.94 8.79 41.99
CA TRP A 654 10.15 8.62 41.22
C TRP A 654 11.28 9.44 41.83
N ASP A 655 12.41 8.80 42.15
CA ASP A 655 13.59 9.49 42.65
C ASP A 655 14.28 10.23 41.49
N ILE A 656 14.49 11.55 41.64
CA ILE A 656 15.01 12.41 40.57
C ILE A 656 16.49 12.77 40.87
N PRO A 657 17.44 12.57 39.94
CA PRO A 657 18.72 13.25 39.95
C PRO A 657 18.61 14.76 40.15
N LYS A 658 19.47 15.31 41.02
CA LYS A 658 19.50 16.74 41.37
C LYS A 658 19.61 17.69 40.17
N ARG A 659 20.21 17.23 39.07
CA ARG A 659 20.40 18.03 37.85
C ARG A 659 19.11 18.17 37.05
N ALA A 660 18.21 17.20 37.14
CA ALA A 660 16.96 17.21 36.40
C ALA A 660 15.78 17.80 37.21
N GLU A 661 15.90 17.91 38.53
CA GLU A 661 14.91 18.52 39.42
C GLU A 661 14.45 19.92 38.99
N PRO A 662 15.33 20.85 38.54
CA PRO A 662 14.91 22.18 38.07
C PRO A 662 14.07 22.17 36.80
N HIS A 663 14.12 21.08 36.03
CA HIS A 663 13.47 20.98 34.73
C HIS A 663 12.14 20.22 34.77
N LEU A 664 11.77 19.66 35.92
CA LEU A 664 10.55 18.90 36.07
C LEU A 664 9.38 19.82 36.46
N LEU A 665 8.47 20.07 35.52
CA LEU A 665 7.31 20.93 35.75
C LEU A 665 6.04 20.12 36.11
N PRO A 666 5.24 20.56 37.10
CA PRO A 666 3.91 20.00 37.31
C PRO A 666 3.05 20.11 36.04
N GLY A 667 2.38 19.02 35.68
CA GLY A 667 1.56 18.93 34.48
C GLY A 667 2.25 18.33 33.26
N MET A 668 3.58 18.17 33.26
CA MET A 668 4.30 17.49 32.18
C MET A 668 3.86 16.04 31.99
N TYR A 669 3.99 15.54 30.77
CA TYR A 669 3.74 14.13 30.45
C TYR A 669 5.02 13.43 30.03
N ILE A 670 5.25 12.20 30.50
CA ILE A 670 6.50 11.46 30.29
C ILE A 670 6.16 10.07 29.74
N VAL A 671 6.79 9.71 28.60
CA VAL A 671 6.86 8.35 28.10
C VAL A 671 8.20 7.76 28.53
N ALA A 672 8.17 6.70 29.34
CA ALA A 672 9.38 6.07 29.83
C ALA A 672 9.30 4.56 29.81
N ALA A 673 10.46 3.93 29.64
CA ALA A 673 10.70 2.53 29.94
C ALA A 673 10.44 2.27 31.43
N THR A 674 9.74 1.19 31.73
CA THR A 674 9.46 0.77 33.10
C THR A 674 9.81 -0.69 33.35
N ASP A 675 10.33 -0.95 34.55
CA ASP A 675 10.44 -2.32 35.05
C ASP A 675 9.07 -2.85 35.51
N ARG A 676 9.02 -4.15 35.88
CA ARG A 676 7.79 -4.81 36.35
C ARG A 676 7.17 -4.19 37.61
N ASN A 677 7.92 -3.36 38.33
CA ASN A 677 7.48 -2.70 39.55
C ASN A 677 7.03 -1.25 39.29
N GLY A 678 7.18 -0.75 38.06
CA GLY A 678 6.85 0.63 37.68
C GLY A 678 7.95 1.63 38.02
N LYS A 679 9.20 1.17 38.21
CA LYS A 679 10.36 2.04 38.32
C LYS A 679 10.72 2.54 36.91
N LEU A 680 10.83 3.87 36.75
CA LEU A 680 11.29 4.47 35.49
C LEU A 680 12.78 4.17 35.29
N ASP A 681 13.13 3.81 34.05
CA ASP A 681 14.49 3.52 33.61
C ASP A 681 14.96 4.61 32.63
N ASP A 682 14.63 4.49 31.35
CA ASP A 682 14.93 5.47 30.30
C ASP A 682 13.70 6.31 29.91
N LEU A 683 13.93 7.62 29.72
CA LEU A 683 12.93 8.54 29.18
C LEU A 683 13.00 8.49 27.65
N ALA A 684 11.88 8.16 27.02
CA ALA A 684 11.76 8.21 25.56
C ALA A 684 11.25 9.58 25.11
N ARG A 685 10.21 10.11 25.76
CA ARG A 685 9.59 11.40 25.39
C ARG A 685 9.11 12.17 26.60
N VAL A 686 9.20 13.50 26.51
CA VAL A 686 8.68 14.43 27.53
C VAL A 686 7.87 15.51 26.83
N TYR A 687 6.60 15.63 27.18
CA TYR A 687 5.69 16.64 26.65
C TYR A 687 5.41 17.73 27.69
N PRO A 688 5.25 18.99 27.24
CA PRO A 688 5.02 20.12 28.13
C PRO A 688 3.63 20.06 28.79
N PRO A 689 3.39 20.80 29.89
CA PRO A 689 2.06 20.93 30.49
C PRO A 689 0.97 21.36 29.49
N SER A 690 1.32 22.22 28.52
CA SER A 690 0.44 22.65 27.43
C SER A 690 -0.06 21.51 26.54
N PHE A 691 0.52 20.30 26.61
CA PHE A 691 0.05 19.12 25.89
C PHE A 691 -1.27 18.55 26.43
N SER A 692 -1.70 18.95 27.64
CA SER A 692 -2.88 18.39 28.32
C SER A 692 -4.15 18.22 27.47
N PRO A 693 -4.54 19.16 26.57
CA PRO A 693 -5.74 19.01 25.74
C PRO A 693 -5.66 17.87 24.73
N TYR A 694 -4.45 17.48 24.32
CA TYR A 694 -4.19 16.50 23.26
C TYR A 694 -3.91 15.08 23.81
N VAL A 695 -3.86 14.94 25.13
CA VAL A 695 -3.53 13.67 25.82
C VAL A 695 -4.61 12.63 25.65
N GLU A 696 -5.89 13.00 25.75
CA GLU A 696 -6.99 12.04 25.72
C GLU A 696 -7.11 11.33 24.35
N PRO A 697 -7.09 12.06 23.21
CA PRO A 697 -7.02 11.42 21.89
C PRO A 697 -5.81 10.49 21.73
N TRP A 698 -4.65 10.89 22.29
CA TRP A 698 -3.42 10.12 22.20
C TRP A 698 -3.47 8.83 23.05
N LEU A 699 -4.01 8.92 24.26
CA LEU A 699 -4.25 7.78 25.14
C LEU A 699 -5.25 6.80 24.52
N GLN A 700 -6.34 7.31 23.94
CA GLN A 700 -7.32 6.48 23.25
C GLN A 700 -6.68 5.74 22.07
N ALA A 701 -5.91 6.44 21.23
CA ALA A 701 -5.19 5.82 20.12
C ALA A 701 -4.23 4.72 20.60
N LEU A 702 -3.52 4.93 21.71
CA LEU A 702 -2.64 3.92 22.32
C LEU A 702 -3.38 2.76 22.97
N GLN A 703 -4.58 2.95 23.50
CA GLN A 703 -5.39 1.89 24.09
C GLN A 703 -6.03 1.00 23.00
N GLU A 704 -6.42 1.59 21.89
CA GLU A 704 -6.96 0.88 20.72
C GLU A 704 -5.86 0.18 19.90
N TRP A 705 -4.63 0.70 19.95
CA TRP A 705 -3.48 0.16 19.22
C TRP A 705 -3.22 -1.33 19.48
N PRO A 706 -3.13 -1.83 20.73
CA PRO A 706 -2.96 -3.26 21.02
C PRO A 706 -4.00 -4.16 20.39
N ASP A 707 -5.29 -3.82 20.52
CA ASP A 707 -6.40 -4.64 20.03
C ASP A 707 -6.45 -4.63 18.50
N LYS A 708 -6.19 -3.46 17.89
CA LYS A 708 -6.08 -3.29 16.44
C LYS A 708 -4.90 -4.11 15.90
N VAL A 709 -3.74 -4.00 16.54
CA VAL A 709 -2.54 -4.76 16.21
C VAL A 709 -2.74 -6.26 16.40
N GLU A 710 -3.39 -6.70 17.46
CA GLU A 710 -3.58 -8.14 17.73
C GLU A 710 -4.58 -8.76 16.74
N LYS A 711 -5.63 -8.03 16.36
CA LYS A 711 -6.54 -8.41 15.28
C LYS A 711 -5.83 -8.47 13.92
N GLU A 712 -4.98 -7.48 13.61
CA GLU A 712 -4.20 -7.46 12.38
C GLU A 712 -3.07 -8.50 12.37
N ARG A 713 -2.47 -8.81 13.51
CA ARG A 713 -1.47 -9.87 13.71
C ARG A 713 -2.06 -11.23 13.37
N ALA A 714 -3.26 -11.53 13.85
CA ALA A 714 -3.94 -12.77 13.53
C ALA A 714 -4.19 -12.88 12.01
N ALA A 715 -4.69 -11.80 11.39
CA ALA A 715 -4.90 -11.74 9.95
C ALA A 715 -3.60 -11.81 9.14
N PHE A 716 -2.52 -11.19 9.62
CA PHE A 716 -1.20 -11.23 9.01
C PHE A 716 -0.58 -12.63 9.11
N GLN A 717 -0.59 -13.25 10.28
CA GLN A 717 -0.07 -14.60 10.48
C GLN A 717 -0.87 -15.63 9.68
N GLU A 718 -2.19 -15.51 9.59
CA GLU A 718 -3.00 -16.38 8.73
C GLU A 718 -2.70 -16.16 7.25
N ARG A 719 -2.57 -14.91 6.78
CA ARG A 719 -2.17 -14.61 5.39
C ARG A 719 -0.77 -15.11 5.07
N LEU A 720 0.18 -14.94 5.99
CA LEU A 720 1.56 -15.42 5.85
C LEU A 720 1.60 -16.95 5.84
N LEU A 721 0.90 -17.62 6.76
CA LEU A 721 0.80 -19.08 6.78
C LEU A 721 0.08 -19.61 5.55
N ALA A 722 -0.97 -18.94 5.07
CA ALA A 722 -1.64 -19.30 3.82
C ALA A 722 -0.69 -19.15 2.64
N SER A 723 0.05 -18.04 2.55
CA SER A 723 1.02 -17.77 1.48
C SER A 723 2.20 -18.75 1.53
N LEU A 724 2.75 -19.03 2.71
CA LEU A 724 3.77 -20.06 2.94
C LEU A 724 3.24 -21.46 2.59
N SER A 725 1.97 -21.76 2.91
CA SER A 725 1.36 -23.04 2.54
C SER A 725 1.15 -23.17 1.03
N ARG A 726 0.86 -22.08 0.32
CA ARG A 726 0.78 -22.05 -1.16
C ARG A 726 2.17 -22.22 -1.77
N LEU A 727 3.17 -21.54 -1.22
CA LEU A 727 4.59 -21.69 -1.54
C LEU A 727 5.07 -23.14 -1.41
N LEU A 728 4.70 -23.80 -0.32
CA LEU A 728 5.04 -25.20 -0.05
C LEU A 728 4.20 -26.22 -0.83
N ARG A 729 3.11 -25.80 -1.49
CA ARG A 729 2.22 -26.66 -2.29
C ARG A 729 2.45 -26.55 -3.80
N ARG A 730 3.32 -25.65 -4.26
CA ARG A 730 3.78 -25.66 -5.65
C ARG A 730 4.92 -26.69 -5.80
N PRO A 731 4.87 -27.56 -6.83
CA PRO A 731 5.89 -28.57 -7.07
C PRO A 731 7.28 -27.97 -7.36
#